data_AF-A0A4S4D3N6-F1
#
_entry.id   AF-A0A4S4D3N6-F1
#
_cell.length_a   1.000
_cell.length_b   1.000
_cell.length_c   1.000
_cell.angle_alpha   90.00
_cell.angle_beta   90.00
_cell.angle_gamma   90.00
#
_symmetry.space_group_name_H-M   'P 1'
#
loop_
_entity.id
_entity.type
_entity.pdbx_description
1 polymer ?
#
loop_
_entity_poly.entity_id
_entity_poly.type
_entity_poly.pdbx_seq_one_letter_code
_entity_poly.pdbx_strand_id
1 'polypeptide(L)'
;MLIPHRYPLHKLFTSNIFMASKPFLKFSPFTVLPTTPSSQTHLFHTKRFIFSTFPSKSISKIHPFSLKNNGFSSVSDANIHTPVSQLYGVTLEENGIDLAEMKVLRRKMEELGIDSNLCKPGQYNHLICPMCKGGDSGEKSLSLFITANGNSALWTCFRAKCGWRGNTGAYVNGNSTSGRIAHIPKVKQTREITEKSLDLEPPCSELCAYFAERMISGETLRRNAVMQRRYGDQIVIAFPYRRNGELVSCKYRDINKKFWQEKDTEKIFYGLDDIKDSNDIIIVIFHDGSLSVEIVEGEMDKLAMEEAGFRNCVSVPDGAPASVSKKELPSEEQDTKYQYLWNCKEYLEKASRIILATDGDLPGQALAEELARRLGRERCWRVKWPKKNDVDHFKDANEVLMYMGPTILKEVIESAELYPIKGLFNFRDYFDEIDAYYYRTLGYELGVSTGWRGLNEIYNVVPGELTIVTGVPNSGKSEWIDALLSNLNASVGWKFALCSMENKASSLCYTSVMIYEFTTPLVKLNFFTPLLLYEQYLVREHARKLLEKHIKKPFFDARYGESVERMSVDELEQGKKWLSDTFYLIRCENDCLPSINWVLGLAKAAVLRHGVNGLVIDPYNELDHQRPPSQTETEYVSQMLTKVKRFAQHHSCHVWFVAHPRQLHHWVGSPPNLYDISGSAHFINKCDNGIVIHRNRDPDAGPMDQVQVCVRKVRNKVAGTIGDAFLSYNRLSTMTVEVKAEETQVVEVVVSEQPEEALTVVEETQKVDESKPKIVEKSSSFREESNFLSDLKENEKKALNDLKLKLESAILGNNLFKKEEQPKEIAKPAEKVEEKETEIVVESVKQEGEEKEELKVEEGKVEGGEEEKKQEEGSEEKTVECVKTQENEEEKKADLVVVEEKIAQVDREISLWGVPLLPSKGAEGTDVLLLKFLRAREFKVNDAYEMLEKTLQWRKDFKADSILDEDLGTDLSPVAYMSGVDREGHPICYNIFGALDNEELYKKTFGTEEKREVFLRWRFQLMEKGIQKLDFKAGGVNSLLQINDLKNSPGPSKKELRVATKRAVGLLQDNYPEFVARNIFINVPFWFYAFNALLSPFLTQRTKSKFVVARPGKVTVTLLRYIPVEEIPIQYGGLKRDNDFEFSIEDGGVSELIIKAGSKETIEISMAEVGTTFIWDLTVLGWEVSYKEEFIPTDEGSYTIIVQKAKKMGSNEGPVRNTFRNNEPGKIVLTIENNSSKKKKVLYRYKTKKSESF
;
A
#
# COMPACT_ATOMS: atom_id res chain seq x y z
N MET A 1 25.26 52.68 9.00
CA MET A 1 25.20 54.07 9.50
C MET A 1 24.94 55.01 8.33
N LEU A 2 24.61 56.27 8.64
CA LEU A 2 24.32 57.40 7.73
C LEU A 2 22.90 57.44 7.12
N ILE A 3 22.27 58.59 7.37
CA ILE A 3 20.89 59.11 7.18
C ILE A 3 21.10 60.47 6.46
N PRO A 4 20.27 60.99 5.51
CA PRO A 4 18.91 61.54 5.74
C PRO A 4 17.95 61.37 4.53
N HIS A 5 16.84 62.08 4.27
CA HIS A 5 16.04 63.22 4.81
C HIS A 5 14.54 62.93 4.39
N ARG A 6 13.37 63.33 4.96
CA ARG A 6 12.87 64.47 5.78
C ARG A 6 12.96 65.82 5.06
N TYR A 7 11.92 66.59 4.71
CA TYR A 7 10.57 66.87 5.25
C TYR A 7 9.72 67.51 4.10
N PRO A 8 8.58 68.23 4.25
CA PRO A 8 7.67 68.54 5.39
C PRO A 8 6.18 68.11 5.19
N LEU A 9 5.34 67.88 6.23
CA LEU A 9 4.39 68.79 6.97
C LEU A 9 3.21 69.36 6.10
N HIS A 10 1.96 69.61 6.57
CA HIS A 10 1.37 69.63 7.93
C HIS A 10 -0.20 69.67 7.96
N LYS A 11 -0.83 69.09 9.02
CA LYS A 11 -1.98 69.58 9.87
C LYS A 11 -3.35 70.08 9.31
N LEU A 12 -4.45 70.16 10.10
CA LEU A 12 -5.09 69.30 11.16
C LEU A 12 -6.45 69.91 11.67
N PHE A 13 -7.42 69.05 12.01
CA PHE A 13 -8.49 69.16 13.05
C PHE A 13 -9.75 70.08 12.99
N THR A 14 -10.82 69.56 13.64
CA THR A 14 -12.04 70.17 14.26
C THR A 14 -13.13 70.84 13.38
N SER A 15 -14.44 70.82 13.69
CA SER A 15 -15.31 69.93 14.52
C SER A 15 -16.83 70.25 14.36
N ASN A 16 -17.71 69.37 14.90
CA ASN A 16 -19.09 69.61 15.39
C ASN A 16 -20.39 69.57 14.49
N ILE A 17 -21.30 68.66 14.89
CA ILE A 17 -22.77 68.82 15.12
C ILE A 17 -23.84 68.58 13.99
N PHE A 18 -24.67 67.54 14.24
CA PHE A 18 -26.10 67.26 13.91
C PHE A 18 -26.83 67.83 12.66
N MET A 19 -27.48 66.94 11.90
CA MET A 19 -28.96 66.70 11.95
C MET A 19 -29.39 65.43 11.15
N ALA A 20 -30.69 65.10 11.09
CA ALA A 20 -31.20 63.78 10.67
C ALA A 20 -32.51 63.80 9.84
N SER A 21 -32.81 62.71 9.09
CA SER A 21 -34.18 62.35 8.64
C SER A 21 -34.32 60.88 8.17
N LYS A 22 -35.55 60.33 8.23
CA LYS A 22 -36.04 59.01 7.70
C LYS A 22 -37.17 59.33 6.65
N PRO A 23 -38.26 58.55 6.31
CA PRO A 23 -38.77 57.21 6.74
C PRO A 23 -39.60 56.33 5.73
N PHE A 24 -40.18 55.22 6.25
CA PHE A 24 -41.27 54.30 5.76
C PHE A 24 -41.09 53.40 4.51
N LEU A 25 -41.63 52.17 4.31
CA LEU A 25 -42.59 51.19 4.94
C LEU A 25 -44.07 51.06 4.43
N LYS A 26 -44.52 49.77 4.34
CA LYS A 26 -45.89 49.18 4.19
C LYS A 26 -46.53 49.06 2.78
N PHE A 27 -47.56 48.21 2.50
CA PHE A 27 -47.84 46.76 2.79
C PHE A 27 -49.20 46.29 2.15
N SER A 28 -49.28 45.11 1.47
CA SER A 28 -50.51 44.31 1.10
C SER A 28 -51.61 44.99 0.21
N PRO A 29 -52.68 44.32 -0.34
CA PRO A 29 -53.23 42.95 -0.13
C PRO A 29 -53.58 42.12 -1.41
N PHE A 30 -54.45 41.09 -1.28
CA PHE A 30 -54.80 39.99 -2.24
C PHE A 30 -56.01 40.25 -3.18
N THR A 31 -56.19 39.45 -4.27
CA THR A 31 -57.33 38.48 -4.48
C THR A 31 -57.56 37.98 -5.94
N VAL A 32 -57.42 36.65 -6.18
CA VAL A 32 -58.12 35.67 -7.11
C VAL A 32 -58.32 35.90 -8.66
N LEU A 33 -58.15 34.78 -9.39
CA LEU A 33 -58.42 34.33 -10.79
C LEU A 33 -59.70 34.83 -11.56
N PRO A 34 -59.93 34.49 -12.87
CA PRO A 34 -59.01 34.42 -14.06
C PRO A 34 -59.64 34.82 -15.45
N THR A 35 -58.84 35.22 -16.46
CA THR A 35 -59.04 34.91 -17.92
C THR A 35 -57.87 35.41 -18.81
N THR A 36 -57.90 35.13 -20.12
CA THR A 36 -56.82 35.28 -21.14
C THR A 36 -57.08 36.40 -22.17
N PRO A 37 -56.13 36.80 -23.06
CA PRO A 37 -54.64 36.76 -23.00
C PRO A 37 -53.92 38.06 -23.51
N SER A 38 -52.57 38.02 -23.52
CA SER A 38 -51.62 38.66 -24.47
C SER A 38 -50.77 39.89 -24.05
N SER A 39 -49.65 40.06 -24.77
CA SER A 39 -48.63 41.15 -24.75
C SER A 39 -47.62 41.24 -23.57
N GLN A 40 -46.37 40.86 -23.90
CA GLN A 40 -45.05 41.35 -23.45
C GLN A 40 -44.88 42.16 -22.13
N THR A 41 -44.03 41.67 -21.21
CA THR A 41 -42.62 42.12 -21.04
C THR A 41 -41.87 41.34 -19.92
N HIS A 42 -40.57 41.57 -19.76
CA HIS A 42 -39.64 40.84 -18.89
C HIS A 42 -39.84 41.05 -17.38
N LEU A 43 -39.47 40.05 -16.56
CA LEU A 43 -38.76 40.27 -15.29
C LEU A 43 -37.95 39.03 -14.83
N PHE A 44 -37.05 39.23 -13.87
CA PHE A 44 -36.13 38.23 -13.32
C PHE A 44 -36.76 37.36 -12.23
N HIS A 45 -36.23 36.15 -12.01
CA HIS A 45 -36.05 35.66 -10.64
C HIS A 45 -34.89 34.66 -10.46
N THR A 46 -34.45 34.51 -9.20
CA THR A 46 -33.36 33.62 -8.77
C THR A 46 -33.84 32.47 -7.88
N LYS A 47 -32.95 31.47 -7.67
CA LYS A 47 -32.92 30.37 -6.66
C LYS A 47 -33.52 28.98 -6.98
N ARG A 48 -32.58 28.06 -7.28
CA ARG A 48 -32.21 26.86 -6.46
C ARG A 48 -33.01 25.53 -6.59
N PHE A 49 -32.26 24.41 -6.64
CA PHE A 49 -32.72 22.99 -6.68
C PHE A 49 -33.46 22.60 -7.98
N ILE A 50 -33.72 21.33 -8.35
CA ILE A 50 -33.57 19.99 -7.73
C ILE A 50 -32.92 19.02 -8.75
N PHE A 51 -32.37 17.87 -8.33
CA PHE A 51 -32.16 16.71 -9.23
C PHE A 51 -32.91 15.48 -8.70
N SER A 52 -33.74 14.86 -9.55
CA SER A 52 -34.48 13.61 -9.32
C SER A 52 -34.65 12.83 -10.64
N THR A 53 -35.13 11.58 -10.57
CA THR A 53 -34.87 10.52 -11.57
C THR A 53 -36.04 10.17 -12.51
N PHE A 54 -35.79 9.21 -13.43
CA PHE A 54 -36.72 8.43 -14.27
C PHE A 54 -37.15 9.04 -15.63
N PRO A 55 -37.68 8.25 -16.61
CA PRO A 55 -37.84 6.78 -16.71
C PRO A 55 -37.22 6.16 -17.99
N SER A 56 -37.62 4.94 -18.38
CA SER A 56 -37.15 4.17 -19.55
C SER A 56 -38.29 3.64 -20.44
N LYS A 57 -37.99 3.30 -21.73
CA LYS A 57 -38.69 2.44 -22.75
C LYS A 57 -38.44 3.01 -24.17
N SER A 58 -38.48 2.27 -25.29
CA SER A 58 -38.41 0.81 -25.60
C SER A 58 -38.24 0.60 -27.13
N ILE A 59 -38.37 -0.64 -27.65
CA ILE A 59 -38.43 -1.05 -29.09
C ILE A 59 -37.06 -1.09 -29.82
N SER A 60 -36.68 -2.12 -30.61
CA SER A 60 -37.12 -3.55 -30.68
C SER A 60 -36.16 -4.43 -31.50
N LYS A 61 -36.38 -5.76 -31.48
CA LYS A 61 -35.95 -6.82 -32.43
C LYS A 61 -34.45 -7.19 -32.51
N ILE A 62 -34.19 -8.45 -32.09
CA ILE A 62 -33.01 -9.28 -32.43
C ILE A 62 -33.52 -10.48 -33.27
N HIS A 63 -32.62 -11.14 -34.01
CA HIS A 63 -32.75 -12.32 -34.90
C HIS A 63 -32.84 -12.01 -36.41
N PRO A 64 -32.43 -12.94 -37.32
CA PRO A 64 -31.68 -14.20 -37.12
C PRO A 64 -30.46 -14.43 -38.06
N PHE A 65 -29.50 -15.27 -37.64
CA PHE A 65 -28.58 -16.08 -38.49
C PHE A 65 -27.66 -15.31 -39.49
N SER A 66 -26.66 -15.89 -40.17
CA SER A 66 -26.15 -17.28 -40.22
C SER A 66 -24.62 -17.33 -40.26
N LEU A 67 -24.02 -18.40 -39.71
CA LEU A 67 -22.71 -18.90 -40.14
C LEU A 67 -22.82 -19.64 -41.48
N LYS A 68 -21.77 -19.56 -42.32
CA LYS A 68 -21.29 -20.50 -43.37
C LYS A 68 -20.32 -19.76 -44.32
N ASN A 69 -19.34 -20.35 -45.00
CA ASN A 69 -18.49 -21.53 -44.74
C ASN A 69 -17.46 -21.67 -45.90
N ASN A 70 -16.52 -22.63 -45.81
CA ASN A 70 -15.62 -23.12 -46.87
C ASN A 70 -14.50 -22.11 -47.27
N GLY A 71 -13.28 -22.53 -47.63
CA GLY A 71 -12.58 -23.83 -47.53
C GLY A 71 -11.10 -23.60 -47.89
N PHE A 72 -10.08 -24.14 -47.21
CA PHE A 72 -9.66 -25.54 -46.98
C PHE A 72 -8.88 -26.19 -48.15
N SER A 73 -7.54 -26.14 -48.09
CA SER A 73 -6.54 -27.04 -48.71
C SER A 73 -5.16 -26.72 -48.08
N SER A 74 -4.43 -27.60 -47.37
CA SER A 74 -3.62 -28.75 -47.83
C SER A 74 -2.64 -28.38 -48.97
N VAL A 75 -1.32 -28.63 -48.96
CA VAL A 75 -0.47 -29.81 -48.63
C VAL A 75 0.93 -29.23 -48.19
N SER A 76 1.70 -29.67 -47.17
CA SER A 76 2.50 -30.93 -46.96
C SER A 76 3.70 -31.08 -47.96
N ASP A 77 4.93 -31.54 -47.62
CA ASP A 77 5.59 -31.87 -46.32
C ASP A 77 7.17 -31.86 -46.43
N ALA A 78 7.83 -32.27 -45.33
CA ALA A 78 9.22 -32.69 -44.98
C ALA A 78 10.22 -33.24 -46.06
N ASN A 79 11.54 -33.52 -45.85
CA ASN A 79 12.45 -33.80 -44.69
C ASN A 79 13.85 -33.10 -44.81
N ILE A 80 14.83 -33.01 -43.86
CA ILE A 80 15.77 -33.97 -43.16
C ILE A 80 16.61 -34.83 -44.18
N HIS A 81 17.95 -35.04 -44.17
CA HIS A 81 19.01 -35.31 -43.14
C HIS A 81 20.41 -34.60 -43.35
N THR A 82 21.56 -35.13 -42.87
CA THR A 82 22.83 -34.42 -42.52
C THR A 82 24.10 -34.89 -43.34
N PRO A 83 25.33 -35.35 -42.89
CA PRO A 83 26.01 -35.56 -41.58
C PRO A 83 27.36 -34.80 -41.33
N VAL A 84 28.52 -35.49 -41.37
CA VAL A 84 29.73 -35.27 -40.50
C VAL A 84 31.07 -35.66 -41.20
N SER A 85 32.17 -34.95 -40.84
CA SER A 85 33.62 -35.31 -40.84
C SER A 85 34.59 -35.12 -42.05
N GLN A 86 35.57 -34.23 -41.81
CA GLN A 86 37.05 -34.29 -42.02
C GLN A 86 37.77 -34.58 -43.37
N LEU A 87 38.98 -33.96 -43.44
CA LEU A 87 40.20 -34.24 -44.26
C LEU A 87 40.33 -33.65 -45.71
N TYR A 88 41.24 -32.67 -45.81
CA TYR A 88 42.18 -32.35 -46.90
C TYR A 88 41.76 -32.48 -48.39
N GLY A 89 41.77 -31.35 -49.13
CA GLY A 89 41.90 -31.40 -50.60
C GLY A 89 41.66 -30.11 -51.40
N VAL A 90 42.73 -29.32 -51.65
CA VAL A 90 42.85 -28.38 -52.80
C VAL A 90 41.89 -27.16 -52.80
N THR A 91 42.16 -26.20 -53.69
CA THR A 91 41.68 -24.80 -53.72
C THR A 91 40.81 -24.48 -54.94
N LEU A 92 39.89 -23.51 -54.78
CA LEU A 92 39.13 -22.79 -55.84
C LEU A 92 38.11 -23.70 -56.57
N GLU A 93 36.88 -23.27 -56.87
CA GLU A 93 36.45 -21.93 -57.30
C GLU A 93 35.05 -21.52 -56.73
N GLU A 94 34.39 -20.52 -57.32
CA GLU A 94 33.32 -19.73 -56.66
C GLU A 94 31.86 -20.21 -56.87
N ASN A 95 30.97 -19.65 -56.04
CA ASN A 95 29.52 -19.38 -56.17
C ASN A 95 28.62 -20.08 -55.12
N GLY A 96 27.89 -19.35 -54.26
CA GLY A 96 27.92 -17.89 -54.06
C GLY A 96 27.13 -17.44 -52.83
N ILE A 97 27.74 -16.58 -52.01
CA ILE A 97 27.00 -15.66 -51.13
C ILE A 97 26.42 -14.58 -52.05
N ASP A 98 25.16 -14.16 -51.84
CA ASP A 98 24.65 -13.04 -52.63
C ASP A 98 25.44 -11.75 -52.30
N LEU A 99 26.29 -11.38 -53.26
CA LEU A 99 27.11 -10.19 -53.22
C LEU A 99 26.27 -8.90 -53.22
N ALA A 100 24.98 -8.94 -53.58
CA ALA A 100 24.05 -7.84 -53.37
C ALA A 100 23.61 -7.76 -51.89
N GLU A 101 23.11 -8.85 -51.30
CA GLU A 101 22.70 -8.87 -49.88
C GLU A 101 23.83 -8.44 -48.94
N MET A 102 25.04 -8.98 -49.11
CA MET A 102 26.19 -8.61 -48.27
C MET A 102 26.60 -7.13 -48.46
N LYS A 103 26.51 -6.57 -49.68
CA LYS A 103 26.77 -5.13 -49.90
C LYS A 103 25.70 -4.25 -49.25
N VAL A 104 24.43 -4.66 -49.32
CA VAL A 104 23.33 -3.98 -48.62
C VAL A 104 23.50 -4.05 -47.10
N LEU A 105 23.90 -5.21 -46.55
CA LEU A 105 24.12 -5.38 -45.13
C LEU A 105 25.32 -4.57 -44.61
N ARG A 106 26.44 -4.55 -45.35
CA ARG A 106 27.62 -3.73 -45.00
C ARG A 106 27.27 -2.25 -44.96
N ARG A 107 26.58 -1.73 -45.97
CA ARG A 107 26.12 -0.33 -45.99
C ARG A 107 25.25 0.00 -44.77
N LYS A 108 24.29 -0.87 -44.42
CA LYS A 108 23.45 -0.72 -43.21
C LYS A 108 24.22 -0.81 -41.89
N MET A 109 25.41 -1.42 -41.86
CA MET A 109 26.29 -1.42 -40.68
C MET A 109 27.17 -0.16 -40.64
N GLU A 110 27.62 0.33 -41.80
CA GLU A 110 28.35 1.61 -41.93
C GLU A 110 27.45 2.80 -41.56
N GLU A 111 26.18 2.78 -41.96
CA GLU A 111 25.11 3.72 -41.51
C GLU A 111 24.91 3.72 -39.97
N LEU A 112 25.33 2.66 -39.27
CA LEU A 112 25.29 2.53 -37.81
C LEU A 112 26.66 2.80 -37.14
N GLY A 113 27.66 3.27 -37.91
CA GLY A 113 29.02 3.52 -37.43
C GLY A 113 29.84 2.26 -37.12
N ILE A 114 29.41 1.10 -37.63
CA ILE A 114 30.10 -0.18 -37.42
C ILE A 114 30.95 -0.49 -38.66
N ASP A 115 32.26 -0.30 -38.57
CA ASP A 115 33.19 -0.80 -39.59
C ASP A 115 33.17 -2.33 -39.59
N SER A 116 32.57 -2.88 -40.64
CA SER A 116 32.42 -4.32 -40.85
C SER A 116 33.42 -4.89 -41.85
N ASN A 117 34.27 -4.05 -42.46
CA ASN A 117 35.06 -4.42 -43.65
C ASN A 117 36.09 -5.55 -43.38
N LEU A 118 36.61 -5.62 -42.16
CA LEU A 118 37.48 -6.72 -41.70
C LEU A 118 36.72 -7.92 -41.08
N CYS A 119 35.40 -7.83 -40.93
CA CYS A 119 34.60 -8.85 -40.25
C CYS A 119 34.19 -10.00 -41.17
N LYS A 120 34.48 -11.23 -40.72
CA LYS A 120 34.11 -12.47 -41.43
C LYS A 120 32.70 -12.94 -41.04
N PRO A 121 31.85 -13.33 -42.02
CA PRO A 121 30.61 -14.05 -41.77
C PRO A 121 30.82 -15.33 -40.94
N GLY A 122 29.84 -15.67 -40.10
CA GLY A 122 29.88 -16.84 -39.23
C GLY A 122 30.76 -16.70 -37.97
N GLN A 123 31.38 -15.54 -37.74
CA GLN A 123 32.30 -15.33 -36.61
C GLN A 123 31.91 -14.11 -35.76
N TYR A 124 32.22 -14.16 -34.47
CA TYR A 124 32.14 -13.01 -33.56
C TYR A 124 33.41 -12.16 -33.69
N ASN A 125 33.24 -10.87 -33.94
CA ASN A 125 34.31 -9.90 -34.16
C ASN A 125 34.27 -8.86 -33.04
N HIS A 126 35.42 -8.49 -32.49
CA HIS A 126 35.52 -7.49 -31.42
C HIS A 126 36.00 -6.14 -31.97
N LEU A 127 35.15 -5.12 -31.82
CA LEU A 127 35.27 -3.78 -32.41
C LEU A 127 35.15 -2.71 -31.32
N ILE A 128 35.56 -1.48 -31.64
CA ILE A 128 35.27 -0.33 -30.78
C ILE A 128 33.79 0.04 -30.96
N CYS A 129 33.07 0.25 -29.86
CA CYS A 129 31.65 0.62 -29.92
C CYS A 129 31.48 2.07 -30.41
N PRO A 130 30.76 2.36 -31.51
CA PRO A 130 30.61 3.73 -32.01
C PRO A 130 29.87 4.65 -31.02
N MET A 131 28.90 4.11 -30.28
CA MET A 131 28.09 4.89 -29.32
C MET A 131 28.86 5.39 -28.09
N CYS A 132 29.93 4.72 -27.68
CA CYS A 132 30.74 5.15 -26.53
C CYS A 132 32.24 5.28 -26.83
N LYS A 133 32.67 5.05 -28.07
CA LYS A 133 34.06 5.06 -28.57
C LYS A 133 35.05 4.23 -27.75
N GLY A 134 34.56 3.14 -27.14
CA GLY A 134 35.34 2.32 -26.20
C GLY A 134 35.51 2.93 -24.80
N GLY A 135 34.94 4.11 -24.56
CA GLY A 135 35.12 4.88 -23.35
C GLY A 135 36.50 5.49 -23.24
N ASP A 136 36.83 5.87 -22.02
CA ASP A 136 38.06 6.56 -21.62
C ASP A 136 39.33 5.70 -21.86
N SER A 137 39.15 4.39 -22.01
CA SER A 137 40.16 3.38 -22.33
C SER A 137 40.27 3.05 -23.84
N GLY A 138 39.37 3.56 -24.69
CA GLY A 138 39.34 3.24 -26.13
C GLY A 138 39.06 1.76 -26.46
N GLU A 139 38.49 1.00 -25.54
CA GLU A 139 38.49 -0.47 -25.60
C GLU A 139 37.54 -1.06 -26.66
N LYS A 140 37.89 -2.26 -27.19
CA LYS A 140 37.09 -3.02 -28.16
C LYS A 140 35.88 -3.72 -27.51
N SER A 141 35.01 -2.90 -26.94
CA SER A 141 33.84 -3.27 -26.12
C SER A 141 32.62 -3.74 -26.90
N LEU A 142 32.61 -3.65 -28.24
CA LEU A 142 31.52 -4.12 -29.10
C LEU A 142 31.83 -5.52 -29.63
N SER A 143 30.94 -6.48 -29.42
CA SER A 143 30.95 -7.73 -30.19
C SER A 143 29.93 -7.63 -31.33
N LEU A 144 30.35 -8.00 -32.54
CA LEU A 144 29.55 -8.06 -33.76
C LEU A 144 29.59 -9.49 -34.33
N PHE A 145 28.42 -10.07 -34.58
CA PHE A 145 28.25 -11.32 -35.32
C PHE A 145 27.54 -11.04 -36.64
N ILE A 146 28.08 -11.54 -37.74
CA ILE A 146 27.45 -11.52 -39.07
C ILE A 146 27.07 -12.96 -39.40
N THR A 147 25.84 -13.24 -39.83
CA THR A 147 25.42 -14.62 -40.16
C THR A 147 26.22 -15.18 -41.34
N ALA A 148 26.45 -16.50 -41.38
CA ALA A 148 27.33 -17.13 -42.38
C ALA A 148 26.86 -16.93 -43.83
N ASN A 149 25.55 -16.87 -44.05
CA ASN A 149 24.91 -16.53 -45.33
C ASN A 149 24.96 -15.02 -45.68
N GLY A 150 25.50 -14.18 -44.79
CA GLY A 150 25.72 -12.75 -45.05
C GLY A 150 24.48 -11.86 -45.04
N ASN A 151 23.31 -12.37 -44.67
CA ASN A 151 22.04 -11.66 -44.80
C ASN A 151 21.61 -10.87 -43.56
N SER A 152 22.23 -11.08 -42.40
CA SER A 152 21.93 -10.35 -41.17
C SER A 152 23.13 -10.24 -40.22
N ALA A 153 23.06 -9.26 -39.31
CA ALA A 153 24.08 -9.02 -38.28
C ALA A 153 23.46 -8.65 -36.93
N LEU A 154 24.16 -8.97 -35.85
CA LEU A 154 23.78 -8.78 -34.46
C LEU A 154 24.97 -8.19 -33.69
N TRP A 155 24.77 -7.16 -32.87
CA TRP A 155 25.81 -6.59 -32.03
C TRP A 155 25.38 -6.34 -30.59
N THR A 156 26.36 -6.32 -29.67
CA THR A 156 26.18 -5.94 -28.26
C THR A 156 27.47 -5.36 -27.69
N CYS A 157 27.36 -4.21 -27.03
CA CYS A 157 28.44 -3.57 -26.30
C CYS A 157 28.41 -4.01 -24.83
N PHE A 158 29.52 -4.56 -24.36
CA PHE A 158 29.65 -5.11 -23.00
C PHE A 158 30.06 -4.08 -21.93
N ARG A 159 30.37 -2.83 -22.32
CA ARG A 159 30.68 -1.76 -21.34
C ARG A 159 29.40 -1.42 -20.56
N ALA A 160 29.42 -1.63 -19.24
CA ALA A 160 28.24 -1.56 -18.38
C ALA A 160 27.49 -0.19 -18.39
N LYS A 161 28.19 0.91 -18.69
CA LYS A 161 27.60 2.26 -18.85
C LYS A 161 27.02 2.53 -20.25
N CYS A 162 27.15 1.61 -21.20
CA CYS A 162 26.73 1.78 -22.60
C CYS A 162 25.59 0.80 -22.96
N GLY A 163 25.83 -0.51 -22.86
CA GLY A 163 24.82 -1.56 -23.13
C GLY A 163 24.23 -1.59 -24.55
N TRP A 164 24.76 -0.79 -25.49
CA TRP A 164 24.21 -0.64 -26.85
C TRP A 164 24.19 -1.97 -27.62
N ARG A 165 23.03 -2.33 -28.18
CA ARG A 165 22.79 -3.61 -28.84
C ARG A 165 21.70 -3.50 -29.90
N GLY A 166 21.81 -4.28 -30.96
CA GLY A 166 20.85 -4.26 -32.06
C GLY A 166 21.10 -5.37 -33.08
N ASN A 167 20.25 -5.42 -34.09
CA ASN A 167 20.43 -6.26 -35.28
C ASN A 167 20.01 -5.52 -36.55
N THR A 168 20.46 -5.99 -37.71
CA THR A 168 20.06 -5.50 -39.03
C THR A 168 20.06 -6.65 -40.05
N GLY A 169 19.40 -6.46 -41.20
CA GLY A 169 19.23 -7.49 -42.24
C GLY A 169 19.13 -6.90 -43.65
N ALA A 170 19.41 -7.72 -44.67
CA ALA A 170 19.44 -7.30 -46.07
C ALA A 170 18.05 -6.88 -46.59
N TYR A 171 17.05 -7.76 -46.51
CA TYR A 171 15.66 -7.50 -46.91
C TYR A 171 14.68 -7.59 -45.73
N VAL A 172 13.46 -7.06 -45.92
CA VAL A 172 12.42 -6.94 -44.89
C VAL A 172 11.10 -7.48 -45.42
N ASN A 173 10.44 -8.34 -44.65
CA ASN A 173 9.01 -8.63 -44.79
C ASN A 173 8.34 -8.56 -43.42
N GLY A 174 7.13 -8.01 -43.36
CA GLY A 174 6.58 -7.44 -42.13
C GLY A 174 5.70 -8.37 -41.30
N ASN A 175 6.15 -8.70 -40.08
CA ASN A 175 5.36 -8.44 -38.86
C ASN A 175 6.20 -8.75 -37.61
N SER A 176 6.72 -7.71 -36.95
CA SER A 176 7.44 -7.82 -35.68
C SER A 176 6.93 -6.80 -34.66
N THR A 177 6.48 -7.30 -33.50
CA THR A 177 6.09 -6.46 -32.37
C THR A 177 7.33 -5.90 -31.68
N SER A 178 7.71 -4.67 -32.04
CA SER A 178 8.94 -4.00 -31.57
C SER A 178 8.96 -3.71 -30.06
N GLY A 179 9.45 -4.67 -29.28
CA GLY A 179 9.76 -4.47 -27.86
C GLY A 179 11.00 -3.59 -27.68
N ARG A 180 10.78 -2.29 -27.42
CA ARG A 180 11.78 -1.28 -26.99
C ARG A 180 13.19 -1.47 -27.55
N ILE A 181 13.35 -1.16 -28.84
CA ILE A 181 14.61 -0.59 -29.33
C ILE A 181 14.85 0.69 -28.51
N ALA A 182 15.98 0.80 -27.81
CA ALA A 182 16.41 2.08 -27.28
C ALA A 182 16.69 2.99 -28.49
N HIS A 183 16.07 4.17 -28.53
CA HIS A 183 16.14 5.06 -29.70
C HIS A 183 17.59 5.46 -29.98
N ILE A 184 18.23 4.76 -30.92
CA ILE A 184 19.11 5.41 -31.88
C ILE A 184 18.19 6.40 -32.60
N PRO A 185 18.49 7.72 -32.61
CA PRO A 185 17.74 8.65 -33.43
C PRO A 185 17.90 8.21 -34.89
N LYS A 186 16.83 7.66 -35.48
CA LYS A 186 16.69 7.76 -36.93
C LYS A 186 16.61 9.25 -37.21
N VAL A 187 17.72 9.82 -37.67
CA VAL A 187 17.71 11.10 -38.37
C VAL A 187 16.72 10.90 -39.52
N LYS A 188 15.51 11.43 -39.38
CA LYS A 188 14.71 11.73 -40.57
C LYS A 188 15.61 12.64 -41.38
N GLN A 189 15.90 12.27 -42.62
CA GLN A 189 16.43 13.24 -43.57
C GLN A 189 15.36 14.33 -43.69
N THR A 190 15.60 15.45 -43.00
CA THR A 190 14.77 16.64 -43.12
C THR A 190 14.83 17.07 -44.57
N ARG A 191 13.66 17.17 -45.20
CA ARG A 191 13.59 17.55 -46.61
C ARG A 191 14.18 18.95 -46.76
N GLU A 192 15.32 19.06 -47.43
CA GLU A 192 15.85 20.34 -47.87
C GLU A 192 14.80 21.00 -48.79
N ILE A 193 14.37 22.20 -48.41
CA ILE A 193 13.37 22.97 -49.14
C ILE A 193 13.94 24.33 -49.52
N THR A 194 13.53 24.80 -50.69
CA THR A 194 13.82 26.13 -51.21
C THR A 194 12.51 26.78 -51.66
N GLU A 195 12.49 28.12 -51.69
CA GLU A 195 11.35 28.91 -52.19
C GLU A 195 10.90 28.45 -53.59
N LYS A 196 11.87 28.13 -54.46
CA LYS A 196 11.63 27.58 -55.81
C LYS A 196 11.03 26.17 -55.81
N SER A 197 11.38 25.31 -54.86
CA SER A 197 10.81 23.96 -54.73
C SER A 197 9.43 23.91 -54.04
N LEU A 198 8.96 25.08 -53.58
CA LEU A 198 7.67 25.28 -52.93
C LEU A 198 6.79 26.30 -53.67
N ASP A 199 7.16 26.70 -54.88
CA ASP A 199 6.39 27.62 -55.74
C ASP A 199 5.98 28.93 -55.03
N LEU A 200 6.86 29.48 -54.19
CA LEU A 200 6.57 30.68 -53.41
C LEU A 200 6.73 31.95 -54.24
N GLU A 201 5.67 32.75 -54.31
CA GLU A 201 5.62 34.07 -54.96
C GLU A 201 5.59 35.19 -53.88
N PRO A 202 6.02 36.43 -54.19
CA PRO A 202 5.71 37.58 -53.34
C PRO A 202 4.19 37.82 -53.23
N PRO A 203 3.66 38.36 -52.11
CA PRO A 203 2.22 38.58 -51.95
C PRO A 203 1.65 39.55 -52.99
N CYS A 204 0.49 39.19 -53.57
CA CYS A 204 -0.25 40.05 -54.49
C CYS A 204 -0.87 41.28 -53.77
N SER A 205 -1.40 42.22 -54.56
CA SER A 205 -2.09 43.41 -54.05
C SER A 205 -3.29 43.08 -53.14
N GLU A 206 -3.97 41.97 -53.37
CA GLU A 206 -5.14 41.53 -52.61
C GLU A 206 -4.72 41.03 -51.21
N LEU A 207 -3.63 40.25 -51.12
CA LEU A 207 -3.05 39.85 -49.84
C LEU A 207 -2.45 41.05 -49.09
N CYS A 208 -1.78 41.97 -49.78
CA CYS A 208 -1.29 43.20 -49.17
C CYS A 208 -2.44 44.04 -48.58
N ALA A 209 -3.61 44.09 -49.24
CA ALA A 209 -4.81 44.73 -48.68
C ALA A 209 -5.34 43.98 -47.44
N TYR A 210 -5.45 42.65 -47.49
CA TYR A 210 -5.85 41.81 -46.35
C TYR A 210 -4.96 42.04 -45.11
N PHE A 211 -3.66 42.24 -45.27
CA PHE A 211 -2.79 42.58 -44.14
C PHE A 211 -2.94 44.04 -43.68
N ALA A 212 -3.13 44.98 -44.61
CA ALA A 212 -3.37 46.39 -44.28
C ALA A 212 -4.68 46.61 -43.49
N GLU A 213 -5.73 45.85 -43.78
CA GLU A 213 -6.98 45.80 -42.96
C GLU A 213 -6.72 45.45 -41.49
N ARG A 214 -5.62 44.74 -41.21
CA ARG A 214 -5.22 44.23 -39.88
C ARG A 214 -4.09 45.05 -39.28
N MET A 215 -3.89 46.27 -39.79
CA MET A 215 -2.83 47.22 -39.40
C MET A 215 -1.39 46.69 -39.59
N ILE A 216 -1.19 45.67 -40.43
CA ILE A 216 0.14 45.11 -40.74
C ILE A 216 0.65 45.71 -42.04
N SER A 217 1.83 46.33 -41.98
CA SER A 217 2.42 47.07 -43.09
C SER A 217 3.13 46.16 -44.10
N GLY A 218 3.19 46.62 -45.36
CA GLY A 218 4.00 46.01 -46.41
C GLY A 218 5.52 46.09 -46.16
N GLU A 219 6.00 46.71 -45.08
CA GLU A 219 7.39 46.59 -44.62
C GLU A 219 7.55 45.37 -43.70
N THR A 220 6.71 45.25 -42.67
CA THR A 220 6.66 44.11 -41.76
C THR A 220 6.50 42.79 -42.53
N LEU A 221 5.64 42.73 -43.55
CA LEU A 221 5.50 41.55 -44.42
C LEU A 221 6.82 41.17 -45.14
N ARG A 222 7.55 42.16 -45.66
CA ARG A 222 8.83 41.91 -46.35
C ARG A 222 9.91 41.48 -45.36
N ARG A 223 10.00 42.11 -44.19
CA ARG A 223 11.01 41.76 -43.16
C ARG A 223 10.80 40.34 -42.62
N ASN A 224 9.54 39.94 -42.46
CA ASN A 224 9.16 38.59 -42.02
C ASN A 224 9.08 37.57 -43.17
N ALA A 225 9.49 37.96 -44.38
CA ALA A 225 9.45 37.16 -45.60
C ALA A 225 8.10 36.47 -45.84
N VAL A 226 6.97 37.13 -45.57
CA VAL A 226 5.64 36.60 -45.86
C VAL A 226 5.47 36.50 -47.38
N MET A 227 5.03 35.34 -47.84
CA MET A 227 4.89 34.99 -49.27
C MET A 227 3.49 34.47 -49.57
N GLN A 228 3.23 34.13 -50.83
CA GLN A 228 2.04 33.40 -51.26
C GLN A 228 2.40 32.12 -52.01
N ARG A 229 1.45 31.19 -52.11
CA ARG A 229 1.49 30.03 -53.00
C ARG A 229 0.15 29.87 -53.69
N ARG A 230 0.13 29.37 -54.93
CA ARG A 230 -1.11 29.03 -55.66
C ARG A 230 -1.42 27.54 -55.53
N TYR A 231 -2.67 27.20 -55.21
CA TYR A 231 -3.20 25.84 -55.25
C TYR A 231 -4.41 25.81 -56.18
N GLY A 232 -4.17 25.55 -57.47
CA GLY A 232 -5.16 25.80 -58.52
C GLY A 232 -5.49 27.30 -58.57
N ASP A 233 -6.79 27.63 -58.59
CA ASP A 233 -7.28 29.01 -58.60
C ASP A 233 -7.23 29.71 -57.23
N GLN A 234 -6.83 29.01 -56.16
CA GLN A 234 -6.78 29.59 -54.80
C GLN A 234 -5.39 30.13 -54.45
N ILE A 235 -5.35 31.38 -54.00
CA ILE A 235 -4.16 32.01 -53.40
C ILE A 235 -4.14 31.67 -51.91
N VAL A 236 -2.97 31.23 -51.43
CA VAL A 236 -2.72 30.79 -50.05
C VAL A 236 -1.55 31.60 -49.48
N ILE A 237 -1.70 32.12 -48.25
CA ILE A 237 -0.63 32.82 -47.53
C ILE A 237 0.41 31.80 -47.08
N ALA A 238 1.69 32.12 -47.24
CA ALA A 238 2.82 31.29 -46.83
C ALA A 238 3.70 32.05 -45.82
N PHE A 239 3.93 31.42 -44.66
CA PHE A 239 4.82 31.86 -43.60
C PHE A 239 6.10 30.99 -43.62
N PRO A 240 7.24 31.49 -44.13
CA PRO A 240 8.47 30.71 -44.23
C PRO A 240 9.27 30.78 -42.93
N TYR A 241 9.51 29.64 -42.30
CA TYR A 241 10.27 29.49 -41.07
C TYR A 241 11.76 29.41 -41.41
N ARG A 242 12.56 30.36 -40.91
CA ARG A 242 13.99 30.49 -41.25
C ARG A 242 14.91 30.30 -40.05
N ARG A 243 16.14 29.85 -40.33
CA ARG A 243 17.28 29.83 -39.40
C ARG A 243 18.52 30.26 -40.18
N ASN A 244 19.24 31.26 -39.70
CA ASN A 244 20.32 31.97 -40.41
C ASN A 244 19.91 32.46 -41.81
N GLY A 245 18.63 32.81 -42.02
CA GLY A 245 18.06 33.21 -43.32
C GLY A 245 17.69 32.05 -44.27
N GLU A 246 18.20 30.84 -44.03
CA GLU A 246 17.86 29.64 -44.81
C GLU A 246 16.46 29.12 -44.47
N LEU A 247 15.78 28.51 -45.45
CA LEU A 247 14.40 28.04 -45.31
C LEU A 247 14.35 26.64 -44.67
N VAL A 248 13.83 26.55 -43.45
CA VAL A 248 13.79 25.29 -42.66
C VAL A 248 12.42 24.62 -42.73
N SER A 249 11.33 25.39 -42.70
CA SER A 249 9.96 24.91 -42.87
C SER A 249 9.08 25.98 -43.51
N CYS A 250 7.87 25.63 -43.95
CA CYS A 250 6.86 26.61 -44.36
C CYS A 250 5.48 26.18 -43.87
N LYS A 251 4.72 27.14 -43.35
CA LYS A 251 3.34 26.98 -42.89
C LYS A 251 2.43 27.82 -43.78
N TYR A 252 1.25 27.29 -44.07
CA TYR A 252 0.31 27.85 -45.03
C TYR A 252 -1.03 28.13 -44.39
N ARG A 253 -1.70 29.18 -44.89
CA ARG A 253 -3.02 29.65 -44.47
C ARG A 253 -3.89 29.97 -45.69
N ASP A 254 -5.08 29.40 -45.77
CA ASP A 254 -6.12 29.89 -46.69
C ASP A 254 -6.93 31.04 -46.05
N ILE A 255 -7.74 31.70 -46.88
CA ILE A 255 -8.61 32.81 -46.44
C ILE A 255 -9.70 32.36 -45.45
N ASN A 256 -10.03 31.06 -45.40
CA ASN A 256 -11.02 30.46 -44.52
C ASN A 256 -10.45 30.08 -43.14
N LYS A 257 -9.19 30.45 -42.83
CA LYS A 257 -8.44 30.02 -41.64
C LYS A 257 -8.12 28.52 -41.60
N LYS A 258 -7.98 27.85 -42.74
CA LYS A 258 -7.46 26.49 -42.81
C LYS A 258 -5.94 26.53 -42.91
N PHE A 259 -5.28 25.76 -42.04
CA PHE A 259 -3.83 25.77 -41.90
C PHE A 259 -3.20 24.41 -42.20
N TRP A 260 -1.95 24.41 -42.67
CA TRP A 260 -1.10 23.21 -42.75
C TRP A 260 0.39 23.61 -42.78
N GLN A 261 1.29 22.66 -42.52
CA GLN A 261 2.74 22.85 -42.57
C GLN A 261 3.36 21.85 -43.55
N GLU A 262 4.50 22.20 -44.15
CA GLU A 262 5.30 21.25 -44.94
C GLU A 262 5.64 19.99 -44.13
N LYS A 263 5.67 18.85 -44.82
CA LYS A 263 5.92 17.55 -44.20
C LYS A 263 7.41 17.25 -44.16
N ASP A 264 7.82 16.59 -43.08
CA ASP A 264 9.19 16.09 -42.87
C ASP A 264 10.27 17.19 -42.87
N THR A 265 9.87 18.41 -42.52
CA THR A 265 10.76 19.52 -42.13
C THR A 265 11.02 19.55 -40.62
N GLU A 266 12.06 20.25 -40.18
CA GLU A 266 12.28 20.52 -38.75
C GLU A 266 11.21 21.48 -38.20
N LYS A 267 10.84 21.33 -36.93
CA LYS A 267 10.00 22.32 -36.21
C LYS A 267 10.89 23.30 -35.44
N ILE A 268 10.76 24.57 -35.76
CA ILE A 268 11.43 25.71 -35.12
C ILE A 268 10.42 26.83 -34.86
N PHE A 269 10.80 27.91 -34.19
CA PHE A 269 9.95 29.11 -34.07
C PHE A 269 9.86 29.91 -35.39
N TYR A 270 8.73 30.58 -35.62
CA TYR A 270 8.66 31.64 -36.62
C TYR A 270 9.33 32.90 -36.05
N GLY A 271 10.19 33.54 -36.85
CA GLY A 271 11.02 34.67 -36.41
C GLY A 271 12.27 34.28 -35.60
N LEU A 272 12.70 33.01 -35.59
CA LEU A 272 13.83 32.53 -34.78
C LEU A 272 15.11 33.40 -34.88
N ASP A 273 15.41 33.92 -36.07
CA ASP A 273 16.60 34.75 -36.30
C ASP A 273 16.55 36.11 -35.58
N ASP A 274 15.36 36.62 -35.22
CA ASP A 274 15.21 37.90 -34.50
C ASP A 274 15.65 37.83 -33.02
N ILE A 275 15.63 36.63 -32.42
CA ILE A 275 15.96 36.43 -30.99
C ILE A 275 17.40 35.96 -30.75
N LYS A 276 18.18 35.78 -31.83
CA LYS A 276 19.52 35.16 -31.79
C LYS A 276 20.48 35.78 -30.78
N ASP A 277 20.44 37.10 -30.61
CA ASP A 277 21.32 37.86 -29.71
C ASP A 277 20.54 38.77 -28.73
N SER A 278 19.31 38.38 -28.39
CA SER A 278 18.42 39.12 -27.47
C SER A 278 18.42 38.54 -26.05
N ASN A 279 18.60 39.40 -25.03
CA ASN A 279 18.50 39.02 -23.60
C ASN A 279 17.04 38.95 -23.09
N ASP A 280 16.15 39.74 -23.69
CA ASP A 280 14.70 39.72 -23.46
C ASP A 280 14.04 39.06 -24.69
N ILE A 281 13.22 38.03 -24.49
CA ILE A 281 12.49 37.33 -25.57
C ILE A 281 10.98 37.40 -25.31
N ILE A 282 10.20 37.61 -26.37
CA ILE A 282 8.73 37.59 -26.31
C ILE A 282 8.20 36.42 -27.13
N ILE A 283 7.35 35.58 -26.54
CA ILE A 283 6.74 34.41 -27.19
C ILE A 283 5.23 34.66 -27.32
N VAL A 284 4.73 34.70 -28.56
CA VAL A 284 3.40 35.21 -28.92
C VAL A 284 2.59 34.14 -29.64
N ILE A 285 1.37 33.82 -29.18
CA ILE A 285 0.63 32.63 -29.66
C ILE A 285 -0.90 32.76 -29.55
N PHE A 286 -1.61 32.40 -30.62
CA PHE A 286 -3.07 32.45 -30.73
C PHE A 286 -3.71 31.04 -30.65
N HIS A 287 -5.02 30.98 -30.47
CA HIS A 287 -5.85 29.77 -30.58
C HIS A 287 -7.17 30.06 -31.31
N ASP A 288 -7.48 29.34 -32.39
CA ASP A 288 -8.77 29.50 -33.08
C ASP A 288 -9.88 28.72 -32.35
N GLY A 289 -10.96 29.41 -32.00
CA GLY A 289 -12.06 28.85 -31.20
C GLY A 289 -13.03 27.91 -31.94
N SER A 290 -12.75 27.52 -33.18
CA SER A 290 -13.65 26.66 -33.97
C SER A 290 -13.47 25.16 -33.69
N LEU A 291 -14.59 24.43 -33.56
CA LEU A 291 -14.61 23.06 -33.05
C LEU A 291 -14.37 21.99 -34.13
N SER A 292 -13.32 22.08 -34.95
CA SER A 292 -12.91 20.98 -35.85
C SER A 292 -11.50 21.07 -36.43
N VAL A 293 -10.71 20.00 -36.23
CA VAL A 293 -9.40 19.68 -36.86
C VAL A 293 -8.18 20.48 -36.33
N GLU A 294 -7.10 19.75 -36.06
CA GLU A 294 -5.91 20.21 -35.33
C GLU A 294 -4.82 20.89 -36.21
N ILE A 295 -4.87 22.20 -36.45
CA ILE A 295 -3.68 23.07 -36.64
C ILE A 295 -4.03 24.48 -36.07
N VAL A 296 -3.05 25.18 -35.48
CA VAL A 296 -3.22 26.47 -34.79
C VAL A 296 -2.07 27.44 -35.15
N GLU A 297 -2.31 28.76 -35.10
CA GLU A 297 -1.36 29.84 -35.48
C GLU A 297 -0.88 30.72 -34.32
N GLY A 298 0.16 31.53 -34.60
CA GLY A 298 0.55 32.73 -33.87
C GLY A 298 1.35 33.73 -34.73
N GLU A 299 1.44 33.49 -36.04
CA GLU A 299 2.22 34.26 -37.00
C GLU A 299 1.67 35.68 -37.19
N MET A 300 0.35 35.85 -37.23
CA MET A 300 -0.31 37.15 -37.29
C MET A 300 0.07 38.05 -36.12
N ASP A 301 0.13 37.49 -34.91
CA ASP A 301 0.44 38.21 -33.68
C ASP A 301 1.92 38.58 -33.58
N LYS A 302 2.82 37.76 -34.14
CA LYS A 302 4.22 38.14 -34.34
C LYS A 302 4.31 39.40 -35.20
N LEU A 303 3.59 39.45 -36.32
CA LEU A 303 3.54 40.64 -37.19
C LEU A 303 2.94 41.86 -36.45
N ALA A 304 1.87 41.67 -35.66
CA ALA A 304 1.24 42.74 -34.90
C ALA A 304 2.15 43.32 -33.80
N MET A 305 2.93 42.46 -33.12
CA MET A 305 3.91 42.85 -32.12
C MET A 305 5.07 43.64 -32.71
N GLU A 306 5.42 43.37 -33.97
CA GLU A 306 6.44 44.12 -34.70
C GLU A 306 5.97 45.54 -35.08
N GLU A 307 4.70 45.73 -35.41
CA GLU A 307 4.08 47.07 -35.59
C GLU A 307 4.02 47.86 -34.28
N ALA A 308 3.94 47.19 -33.11
CA ALA A 308 4.14 47.80 -31.79
C ALA A 308 5.63 48.04 -31.43
N GLY A 309 6.56 47.68 -32.32
CA GLY A 309 8.01 47.91 -32.20
C GLY A 309 8.82 46.75 -31.61
N PHE A 310 8.20 45.64 -31.21
CA PHE A 310 8.91 44.49 -30.67
C PHE A 310 9.42 43.59 -31.79
N ARG A 311 10.69 43.74 -32.16
CA ARG A 311 11.34 42.85 -33.14
C ARG A 311 11.79 41.52 -32.51
N ASN A 312 12.13 41.51 -31.23
CA ASN A 312 12.54 40.35 -30.42
C ASN A 312 11.39 39.41 -30.04
N CYS A 313 10.45 39.18 -30.97
CA CYS A 313 9.29 38.32 -30.77
C CYS A 313 9.30 37.09 -31.69
N VAL A 314 8.79 35.97 -31.18
CA VAL A 314 8.66 34.71 -31.91
C VAL A 314 7.29 34.08 -31.68
N SER A 315 6.81 33.29 -32.65
CA SER A 315 5.61 32.45 -32.49
C SER A 315 5.89 30.98 -32.77
N VAL A 316 5.05 30.11 -32.20
CA VAL A 316 5.27 28.66 -32.19
C VAL A 316 4.70 27.97 -33.44
N PRO A 317 5.32 26.86 -33.91
CA PRO A 317 4.80 26.09 -35.03
C PRO A 317 3.49 25.39 -34.68
N ASP A 318 3.44 24.78 -33.48
CA ASP A 318 2.29 24.06 -32.92
C ASP A 318 1.63 24.88 -31.82
N GLY A 319 0.37 25.27 -32.00
CA GLY A 319 -0.37 26.03 -30.99
C GLY A 319 -0.98 25.20 -29.85
N ALA A 320 -1.95 25.84 -29.17
CA ALA A 320 -2.36 25.50 -27.82
C ALA A 320 -2.88 24.05 -27.62
N PRO A 321 -2.58 23.42 -26.46
CA PRO A 321 -3.28 22.23 -26.02
C PRO A 321 -4.61 22.60 -25.36
N ALA A 322 -5.65 21.78 -25.56
CA ALA A 322 -6.95 21.98 -24.92
C ALA A 322 -6.94 21.89 -23.38
N SER A 323 -5.86 21.38 -22.77
CA SER A 323 -5.63 21.44 -21.31
C SER A 323 -4.15 21.16 -20.97
N VAL A 324 -3.73 21.63 -19.79
CA VAL A 324 -2.39 21.38 -19.22
C VAL A 324 -2.19 19.89 -18.93
N SER A 325 -0.99 19.36 -19.19
CA SER A 325 -0.64 17.98 -18.89
C SER A 325 -0.73 17.69 -17.38
N LYS A 326 -1.45 16.63 -17.03
CA LYS A 326 -1.46 16.05 -15.67
C LYS A 326 -0.31 15.06 -15.41
N LYS A 327 0.58 14.86 -16.39
CA LYS A 327 1.78 14.03 -16.28
C LYS A 327 2.99 14.91 -15.96
N GLU A 328 4.00 14.31 -15.34
CA GLU A 328 5.33 14.91 -15.13
C GLU A 328 5.99 15.30 -16.47
N LEU A 329 7.03 16.13 -16.39
CA LEU A 329 7.83 16.55 -17.54
C LEU A 329 8.50 15.33 -18.20
N PRO A 330 8.27 15.06 -19.51
CA PRO A 330 9.10 14.14 -20.26
C PRO A 330 10.52 14.70 -20.46
N SER A 331 11.49 13.84 -20.80
CA SER A 331 12.83 14.29 -21.20
C SER A 331 12.81 14.95 -22.60
N GLU A 332 13.86 15.70 -22.92
CA GLU A 332 13.96 16.51 -24.15
C GLU A 332 13.76 15.67 -25.43
N GLU A 333 14.20 14.41 -25.42
CA GLU A 333 14.07 13.46 -26.54
C GLU A 333 12.68 12.79 -26.61
N GLN A 334 11.87 12.90 -25.56
CA GLN A 334 10.53 12.30 -25.45
C GLN A 334 9.39 13.31 -25.63
N ASP A 335 9.68 14.61 -25.54
CA ASP A 335 8.72 15.71 -25.53
C ASP A 335 8.29 16.17 -26.96
N THR A 336 7.93 15.20 -27.80
CA THR A 336 7.74 15.40 -29.26
C THR A 336 6.73 16.47 -29.66
N LYS A 337 5.76 16.84 -28.79
CA LYS A 337 4.84 17.96 -29.06
C LYS A 337 5.53 19.34 -28.94
N TYR A 338 6.54 19.48 -28.09
CA TYR A 338 7.20 20.77 -27.82
C TYR A 338 8.65 20.76 -28.31
N GLN A 339 8.98 19.89 -29.26
CA GLN A 339 10.34 19.67 -29.74
C GLN A 339 10.97 20.93 -30.36
N TYR A 340 10.16 21.90 -30.82
CA TYR A 340 10.63 23.21 -31.27
C TYR A 340 11.32 24.03 -30.17
N LEU A 341 11.00 23.81 -28.89
CA LEU A 341 11.71 24.43 -27.76
C LEU A 341 13.14 23.88 -27.68
N TRP A 342 13.29 22.57 -27.74
CA TRP A 342 14.58 21.87 -27.63
C TRP A 342 15.46 22.11 -28.86
N ASN A 343 14.85 22.13 -30.06
CA ASN A 343 15.50 22.51 -31.33
C ASN A 343 15.97 23.99 -31.38
N CYS A 344 15.52 24.83 -30.45
CA CYS A 344 15.86 26.26 -30.35
C CYS A 344 16.45 26.63 -28.98
N LYS A 345 16.89 25.62 -28.20
CA LYS A 345 17.33 25.76 -26.79
C LYS A 345 18.45 26.80 -26.63
N GLU A 346 19.45 26.79 -27.52
CA GLU A 346 20.58 27.73 -27.54
C GLU A 346 20.17 29.22 -27.66
N TYR A 347 18.97 29.49 -28.19
CA TYR A 347 18.41 30.84 -28.34
C TYR A 347 17.64 31.23 -27.06
N LEU A 348 16.91 30.26 -26.47
CA LEU A 348 16.10 30.45 -25.27
C LEU A 348 16.90 30.45 -23.95
N GLU A 349 18.06 29.80 -23.90
CA GLU A 349 18.92 29.77 -22.71
C GLU A 349 19.63 31.10 -22.45
N LYS A 350 19.88 31.91 -23.50
CA LYS A 350 20.41 33.27 -23.37
C LYS A 350 19.45 34.24 -22.65
N ALA A 351 18.14 33.99 -22.74
CA ALA A 351 17.14 34.91 -22.22
C ALA A 351 17.02 34.84 -20.70
N SER A 352 17.19 36.00 -20.04
CA SER A 352 16.90 36.18 -18.62
C SER A 352 15.41 36.51 -18.39
N ARG A 353 14.78 37.19 -19.35
CA ARG A 353 13.37 37.57 -19.33
C ARG A 353 12.62 36.98 -20.52
N ILE A 354 11.58 36.19 -20.26
CA ILE A 354 10.70 35.62 -21.27
C ILE A 354 9.27 36.12 -21.02
N ILE A 355 8.71 36.90 -21.94
CA ILE A 355 7.32 37.38 -21.86
C ILE A 355 6.42 36.43 -22.66
N LEU A 356 5.44 35.83 -21.99
CA LEU A 356 4.43 34.95 -22.58
C LEU A 356 3.18 35.76 -22.93
N ALA A 357 3.00 36.01 -24.23
CA ALA A 357 1.89 36.71 -24.86
C ALA A 357 0.96 35.71 -25.57
N THR A 358 0.42 34.77 -24.81
CA THR A 358 -0.58 33.80 -25.30
C THR A 358 -1.97 34.38 -25.28
N ASP A 359 -2.87 33.82 -26.08
CA ASP A 359 -4.32 34.04 -26.02
C ASP A 359 -4.88 34.12 -24.59
N GLY A 360 -5.87 35.00 -24.40
CA GLY A 360 -6.64 35.12 -23.16
C GLY A 360 -7.59 33.94 -22.87
N ASP A 361 -7.77 33.01 -23.81
CA ASP A 361 -8.70 31.88 -23.68
C ASP A 361 -8.11 30.69 -22.89
N LEU A 362 -8.93 29.65 -22.64
CA LEU A 362 -8.52 28.51 -21.80
C LEU A 362 -7.35 27.69 -22.41
N PRO A 363 -7.34 27.39 -23.72
CA PRO A 363 -6.16 26.84 -24.41
C PRO A 363 -4.92 27.73 -24.35
N GLY A 364 -5.04 29.04 -24.57
CA GLY A 364 -3.92 30.00 -24.45
C GLY A 364 -3.31 29.99 -23.05
N GLN A 365 -4.14 30.05 -22.01
CA GLN A 365 -3.72 29.88 -20.62
C GLN A 365 -3.05 28.53 -20.35
N ALA A 366 -3.56 27.44 -20.94
CA ALA A 366 -2.96 26.11 -20.83
C ALA A 366 -1.60 26.03 -21.53
N LEU A 367 -1.43 26.72 -22.66
CA LEU A 367 -0.15 26.82 -23.36
C LEU A 367 0.87 27.63 -22.57
N ALA A 368 0.48 28.75 -21.96
CA ALA A 368 1.36 29.54 -21.11
C ALA A 368 1.92 28.72 -19.93
N GLU A 369 1.09 27.91 -19.26
CA GLU A 369 1.52 27.00 -18.20
C GLU A 369 2.41 25.86 -18.71
N GLU A 370 2.16 25.34 -19.92
CA GLU A 370 2.98 24.32 -20.58
C GLU A 370 4.35 24.84 -21.06
N LEU A 371 4.45 26.13 -21.39
CA LEU A 371 5.71 26.81 -21.71
C LEU A 371 6.47 27.19 -20.44
N ALA A 372 5.82 27.85 -19.48
CA ALA A 372 6.45 28.29 -18.23
C ALA A 372 7.02 27.11 -17.42
N ARG A 373 6.39 25.93 -17.47
CA ARG A 373 6.92 24.70 -16.84
C ARG A 373 8.11 24.04 -17.56
N ARG A 374 8.53 24.56 -18.72
CA ARG A 374 9.69 24.08 -19.51
C ARG A 374 10.81 25.11 -19.62
N LEU A 375 10.43 26.38 -19.79
CA LEU A 375 11.35 27.52 -19.88
C LEU A 375 11.87 27.97 -18.51
N GLY A 376 11.14 27.63 -17.44
CA GLY A 376 11.41 28.08 -16.08
C GLY A 376 10.46 29.22 -15.69
N ARG A 377 9.66 29.03 -14.63
CA ARG A 377 8.63 30.01 -14.22
C ARG A 377 9.25 31.31 -13.73
N GLU A 378 10.39 31.19 -13.07
CA GLU A 378 11.23 32.26 -12.56
C GLU A 378 11.83 33.16 -13.66
N ARG A 379 11.88 32.68 -14.91
CA ARG A 379 12.22 33.48 -16.11
C ARG A 379 11.01 33.94 -16.92
N CYS A 380 9.79 33.60 -16.48
CA CYS A 380 8.57 33.90 -17.22
C CYS A 380 7.80 35.10 -16.64
N TRP A 381 7.28 35.91 -17.56
CA TRP A 381 6.27 36.93 -17.35
C TRP A 381 5.02 36.56 -18.18
N ARG A 382 3.84 37.03 -17.79
CA ARG A 382 2.59 36.78 -18.49
C ARG A 382 1.85 38.09 -18.77
N VAL A 383 1.49 38.28 -20.02
CA VAL A 383 0.65 39.41 -20.46
C VAL A 383 -0.78 39.23 -19.94
N LYS A 384 -1.42 40.34 -19.55
CA LYS A 384 -2.87 40.41 -19.37
C LYS A 384 -3.44 41.32 -20.45
N TRP A 385 -4.20 40.77 -21.37
CA TRP A 385 -4.85 41.55 -22.41
C TRP A 385 -5.88 42.53 -21.80
N PRO A 386 -6.04 43.75 -22.35
CA PRO A 386 -6.94 44.75 -21.81
C PRO A 386 -8.42 44.34 -21.91
N LYS A 387 -9.30 45.05 -21.19
CA LYS A 387 -10.74 44.84 -21.29
C LYS A 387 -11.33 45.45 -22.56
N LYS A 388 -12.22 44.71 -23.23
CA LYS A 388 -13.12 45.23 -24.28
C LYS A 388 -14.35 45.89 -23.64
N ASN A 389 -14.88 45.30 -22.57
CA ASN A 389 -15.99 45.81 -21.77
C ASN A 389 -15.89 45.23 -20.33
N ASP A 390 -16.93 45.34 -19.50
CA ASP A 390 -16.89 44.82 -18.12
C ASP A 390 -16.62 43.31 -18.02
N VAL A 391 -17.04 42.53 -19.02
CA VAL A 391 -17.02 41.06 -19.06
C VAL A 391 -15.90 40.54 -19.97
N ASP A 392 -15.80 41.07 -21.18
CA ASP A 392 -14.91 40.59 -22.24
C ASP A 392 -13.55 41.29 -22.21
N HIS A 393 -12.50 40.54 -22.56
CA HIS A 393 -11.14 41.04 -22.76
C HIS A 393 -10.75 40.91 -24.23
N PHE A 394 -9.73 41.67 -24.65
CA PHE A 394 -9.06 41.40 -25.92
C PHE A 394 -8.43 40.01 -25.89
N LYS A 395 -8.44 39.33 -27.02
CA LYS A 395 -8.08 37.91 -27.13
C LYS A 395 -6.58 37.71 -27.30
N ASP A 396 -5.98 38.55 -28.14
CA ASP A 396 -4.66 38.38 -28.74
C ASP A 396 -4.01 39.73 -29.09
N ALA A 397 -2.80 39.71 -29.66
CA ALA A 397 -2.05 40.93 -29.98
C ALA A 397 -2.63 41.65 -31.20
N ASN A 398 -3.09 40.91 -32.22
CA ASN A 398 -3.62 41.52 -33.44
C ASN A 398 -4.92 42.29 -33.18
N GLU A 399 -5.82 41.79 -32.31
CA GLU A 399 -6.99 42.55 -31.89
C GLU A 399 -6.61 43.85 -31.16
N VAL A 400 -5.66 43.82 -30.21
CA VAL A 400 -5.24 45.05 -29.49
C VAL A 400 -4.64 46.06 -30.47
N LEU A 401 -3.83 45.61 -31.44
CA LEU A 401 -3.33 46.49 -32.51
C LEU A 401 -4.47 47.10 -33.34
N MET A 402 -5.44 46.29 -33.77
CA MET A 402 -6.56 46.75 -34.62
C MET A 402 -7.51 47.72 -33.91
N TYR A 403 -7.79 47.51 -32.62
CA TYR A 403 -8.81 48.28 -31.87
C TYR A 403 -8.23 49.37 -30.96
N MET A 404 -6.99 49.25 -30.50
CA MET A 404 -6.34 50.19 -29.56
C MET A 404 -5.03 50.79 -30.10
N GLY A 405 -4.49 50.27 -31.20
CA GLY A 405 -3.28 50.77 -31.85
C GLY A 405 -1.96 50.29 -31.21
N PRO A 406 -0.82 50.52 -31.90
CA PRO A 406 0.47 49.97 -31.51
C PRO A 406 0.98 50.49 -30.16
N THR A 407 0.63 51.72 -29.77
CA THR A 407 1.04 52.32 -28.48
C THR A 407 0.46 51.56 -27.29
N ILE A 408 -0.83 51.21 -27.33
CA ILE A 408 -1.48 50.47 -26.24
C ILE A 408 -1.01 49.01 -26.21
N LEU A 409 -0.83 48.38 -27.38
CA LEU A 409 -0.21 47.06 -27.45
C LEU A 409 1.19 47.09 -26.79
N LYS A 410 1.98 48.14 -27.02
CA LYS A 410 3.28 48.30 -26.36
C LYS A 410 3.17 48.39 -24.83
N GLU A 411 2.31 49.24 -24.30
CA GLU A 411 2.11 49.40 -22.85
C GLU A 411 1.64 48.09 -22.18
N VAL A 412 0.76 47.33 -22.83
CA VAL A 412 0.26 46.03 -22.35
C VAL A 412 1.36 44.96 -22.25
N ILE A 413 2.35 45.01 -23.14
CA ILE A 413 3.49 44.08 -23.13
C ILE A 413 4.56 44.51 -22.12
N GLU A 414 4.88 45.80 -22.03
CA GLU A 414 5.85 46.32 -21.07
C GLU A 414 5.38 46.12 -19.61
N SER A 415 4.07 46.19 -19.37
CA SER A 415 3.41 45.96 -18.07
C SER A 415 3.11 44.49 -17.71
N ALA A 416 3.62 43.52 -18.47
CA ALA A 416 3.44 42.10 -18.19
C ALA A 416 3.86 41.71 -16.76
N GLU A 417 3.03 40.90 -16.09
CA GLU A 417 3.22 40.50 -14.69
C GLU A 417 4.18 39.31 -14.56
N LEU A 418 4.82 39.13 -13.40
CA LEU A 418 5.59 37.92 -13.08
C LEU A 418 4.70 36.67 -13.17
N TYR A 419 5.22 35.58 -13.74
CA TYR A 419 4.46 34.33 -13.81
C TYR A 419 4.25 33.74 -12.40
N PRO A 420 3.02 33.39 -11.98
CA PRO A 420 2.76 32.96 -10.61
C PRO A 420 3.51 31.67 -10.23
N ILE A 421 4.40 31.79 -9.23
CA ILE A 421 5.16 30.68 -8.66
C ILE A 421 4.38 30.10 -7.48
N LYS A 422 3.85 28.89 -7.66
CA LYS A 422 3.02 28.22 -6.65
C LYS A 422 3.77 28.01 -5.32
N GLY A 423 3.31 28.67 -4.27
CA GLY A 423 3.89 28.60 -2.93
C GLY A 423 4.81 29.77 -2.56
N LEU A 424 5.03 30.71 -3.48
CA LEU A 424 5.65 32.00 -3.21
C LEU A 424 4.57 33.08 -3.29
N PHE A 425 4.44 33.88 -2.24
CA PHE A 425 3.41 34.93 -2.08
C PHE A 425 4.07 36.20 -1.52
N ASN A 426 3.46 37.36 -1.76
CA ASN A 426 3.87 38.62 -1.15
C ASN A 426 3.05 38.86 0.13
N PHE A 427 3.64 39.50 1.16
CA PHE A 427 2.86 39.90 2.34
C PHE A 427 1.72 40.88 2.01
N ARG A 428 1.86 41.68 0.94
CA ARG A 428 0.79 42.55 0.43
C ARG A 428 -0.48 41.79 0.05
N ASP A 429 -0.33 40.54 -0.41
CA ASP A 429 -1.45 39.67 -0.82
C ASP A 429 -2.32 39.25 0.38
N TYR A 430 -1.84 39.50 1.60
CA TYR A 430 -2.49 39.17 2.88
C TYR A 430 -2.80 40.40 3.74
N PHE A 431 -2.59 41.64 3.27
CA PHE A 431 -2.80 42.83 4.10
C PHE A 431 -4.26 42.95 4.58
N ASP A 432 -5.24 42.67 3.71
CA ASP A 432 -6.66 42.65 4.09
C ASP A 432 -6.98 41.59 5.17
N GLU A 433 -6.29 40.44 5.17
CA GLU A 433 -6.45 39.38 6.18
C GLU A 433 -5.78 39.75 7.51
N ILE A 434 -4.61 40.40 7.45
CA ILE A 434 -3.88 40.90 8.62
C ILE A 434 -4.66 42.02 9.30
N ASP A 435 -5.23 42.96 8.53
CA ASP A 435 -6.09 44.02 9.06
C ASP A 435 -7.39 43.41 9.64
N ALA A 436 -8.02 42.45 8.95
CA ALA A 436 -9.20 41.75 9.48
C ALA A 436 -8.93 41.05 10.83
N TYR A 437 -7.77 40.40 10.96
CA TYR A 437 -7.33 39.76 12.20
C TYR A 437 -7.01 40.79 13.30
N TYR A 438 -6.38 41.92 12.96
CA TYR A 438 -6.07 42.99 13.92
C TYR A 438 -7.33 43.68 14.46
N TYR A 439 -8.26 44.05 13.58
CA TYR A 439 -9.54 44.68 13.94
C TYR A 439 -10.60 43.69 14.44
N ARG A 440 -10.30 42.39 14.44
CA ARG A 440 -11.16 41.28 14.88
C ARG A 440 -12.52 41.22 14.16
N THR A 441 -12.49 41.32 12.83
CA THR A 441 -13.70 41.37 11.99
C THR A 441 -14.19 39.99 11.52
N LEU A 442 -13.45 38.92 11.81
CA LEU A 442 -13.81 37.53 11.49
C LEU A 442 -14.59 36.87 12.64
N GLY A 443 -14.35 37.30 13.89
CA GLY A 443 -15.13 36.93 15.07
C GLY A 443 -14.72 35.62 15.76
N TYR A 444 -13.52 35.12 15.50
CA TYR A 444 -12.95 33.89 16.08
C TYR A 444 -11.43 33.97 16.33
N GLU A 445 -10.87 35.18 16.40
CA GLU A 445 -9.43 35.47 16.54
C GLU A 445 -8.87 35.03 17.90
N LEU A 446 -9.72 34.96 18.93
CA LEU A 446 -9.41 34.41 20.25
C LEU A 446 -9.79 32.92 20.38
N GLY A 447 -10.20 32.28 19.27
CA GLY A 447 -10.90 31.00 19.28
C GLY A 447 -12.38 31.13 19.70
N VAL A 448 -13.13 30.04 19.55
CA VAL A 448 -14.55 29.96 19.92
C VAL A 448 -14.71 29.40 21.34
N SER A 449 -15.53 30.08 22.14
CA SER A 449 -15.92 29.67 23.49
C SER A 449 -16.47 28.24 23.54
N THR A 450 -15.96 27.45 24.49
CA THR A 450 -16.38 26.06 24.77
C THR A 450 -17.74 25.95 25.46
N GLY A 451 -18.28 27.08 25.94
CA GLY A 451 -19.48 27.15 26.77
C GLY A 451 -19.22 27.06 28.29
N TRP A 452 -18.05 26.58 28.73
CA TRP A 452 -17.68 26.49 30.15
C TRP A 452 -16.67 27.60 30.52
N ARG A 453 -16.94 28.36 31.59
CA ARG A 453 -16.16 29.56 31.94
C ARG A 453 -14.71 29.25 32.32
N GLY A 454 -14.46 28.44 33.35
CA GLY A 454 -13.10 28.06 33.74
C GLY A 454 -12.31 27.28 32.66
N LEU A 455 -13.00 26.67 31.67
CA LEU A 455 -12.28 26.08 30.53
C LEU A 455 -11.86 27.15 29.50
N ASN A 456 -12.67 28.17 29.24
CA ASN A 456 -12.35 29.23 28.29
C ASN A 456 -11.12 30.07 28.67
N GLU A 457 -10.70 30.08 29.93
CA GLU A 457 -9.47 30.76 30.37
C GLU A 457 -8.20 30.00 29.94
N ILE A 458 -8.32 28.68 29.72
CA ILE A 458 -7.21 27.79 29.37
C ILE A 458 -7.33 27.18 27.95
N TYR A 459 -8.52 27.11 27.35
CA TYR A 459 -8.74 26.55 26.01
C TYR A 459 -10.00 27.08 25.32
N ASN A 460 -9.82 27.67 24.13
CA ASN A 460 -10.88 28.00 23.17
C ASN A 460 -10.61 27.29 21.83
N VAL A 461 -11.66 27.08 21.04
CA VAL A 461 -11.62 26.23 19.83
C VAL A 461 -11.31 27.08 18.59
N VAL A 462 -10.07 27.01 18.09
CA VAL A 462 -9.60 27.78 16.92
C VAL A 462 -9.85 27.01 15.61
N PRO A 463 -10.51 27.59 14.59
CA PRO A 463 -10.64 26.97 13.26
C PRO A 463 -9.29 26.49 12.69
N GLY A 464 -9.24 25.26 12.21
CA GLY A 464 -8.07 24.68 11.52
C GLY A 464 -6.93 24.16 12.41
N GLU A 465 -7.09 24.16 13.75
CA GLU A 465 -6.16 23.50 14.67
C GLU A 465 -6.46 22.00 14.87
N LEU A 466 -5.45 21.25 15.32
CA LEU A 466 -5.56 19.85 15.75
C LEU A 466 -5.48 19.73 17.27
N THR A 467 -6.59 19.37 17.91
CA THR A 467 -6.66 19.02 19.34
C THR A 467 -6.60 17.50 19.53
N ILE A 468 -5.61 17.03 20.30
CA ILE A 468 -5.57 15.64 20.78
C ILE A 468 -6.32 15.54 22.09
N VAL A 469 -7.20 14.54 22.19
CA VAL A 469 -7.95 14.22 23.42
C VAL A 469 -7.54 12.81 23.89
N THR A 470 -7.10 12.69 25.14
CA THR A 470 -6.74 11.40 25.76
C THR A 470 -7.34 11.29 27.17
N GLY A 471 -7.11 10.17 27.84
CA GLY A 471 -7.68 9.81 29.13
C GLY A 471 -7.97 8.31 29.22
N VAL A 472 -7.95 7.79 30.45
CA VAL A 472 -8.18 6.38 30.80
C VAL A 472 -9.48 5.85 30.14
N PRO A 473 -9.56 4.58 29.70
CA PRO A 473 -10.81 3.99 29.23
C PRO A 473 -11.95 4.21 30.25
N ASN A 474 -13.13 4.59 29.78
CA ASN A 474 -14.29 5.01 30.59
C ASN A 474 -14.11 6.30 31.42
N SER A 475 -13.17 7.21 31.08
CA SER A 475 -13.09 8.55 31.73
C SER A 475 -14.14 9.58 31.23
N GLY A 476 -14.94 9.24 30.22
CA GLY A 476 -15.98 10.13 29.68
C GLY A 476 -15.56 11.03 28.52
N LYS A 477 -14.44 10.75 27.84
CA LYS A 477 -13.92 11.51 26.68
C LYS A 477 -15.02 11.88 25.67
N SER A 478 -15.75 10.90 25.13
CA SER A 478 -16.78 11.13 24.11
C SER A 478 -17.99 11.90 24.66
N GLU A 479 -18.35 11.74 25.94
CA GLU A 479 -19.42 12.54 26.56
C GLU A 479 -19.04 14.02 26.68
N TRP A 480 -17.77 14.31 26.99
CA TRP A 480 -17.23 15.67 27.01
C TRP A 480 -17.15 16.28 25.60
N ILE A 481 -16.73 15.50 24.60
CA ILE A 481 -16.74 15.94 23.19
C ILE A 481 -18.17 16.24 22.74
N ASP A 482 -19.13 15.33 22.89
CA ASP A 482 -20.54 15.53 22.54
C ASP A 482 -21.11 16.84 23.15
N ALA A 483 -20.80 17.10 24.41
CA ALA A 483 -21.23 18.31 25.11
C ALA A 483 -20.57 19.57 24.52
N LEU A 484 -19.26 19.53 24.23
CA LEU A 484 -18.55 20.60 23.54
C LEU A 484 -19.14 20.89 22.15
N LEU A 485 -19.45 19.85 21.36
CA LEU A 485 -20.09 20.04 20.04
C LEU A 485 -21.46 20.69 20.16
N SER A 486 -22.27 20.29 21.15
CA SER A 486 -23.57 20.89 21.43
C SER A 486 -23.44 22.37 21.81
N ASN A 487 -22.47 22.71 22.66
CA ASN A 487 -22.18 24.10 23.05
C ASN A 487 -21.73 24.96 21.86
N LEU A 488 -20.84 24.44 21.01
CA LEU A 488 -20.33 25.14 19.81
C LEU A 488 -21.43 25.34 18.75
N ASN A 489 -22.34 24.38 18.58
CA ASN A 489 -23.51 24.57 17.73
C ASN A 489 -24.45 25.64 18.31
N ALA A 490 -24.71 25.62 19.62
CA ALA A 490 -25.58 26.58 20.28
C ALA A 490 -25.01 28.01 20.31
N SER A 491 -23.68 28.18 20.34
CA SER A 491 -23.01 29.49 20.42
C SER A 491 -22.76 30.14 19.05
N VAL A 492 -22.32 29.36 18.06
CA VAL A 492 -21.87 29.88 16.74
C VAL A 492 -22.40 29.08 15.54
N GLY A 493 -23.37 28.19 15.73
CA GLY A 493 -24.02 27.45 14.65
C GLY A 493 -23.14 26.42 13.93
N TRP A 494 -22.03 26.00 14.54
CA TRP A 494 -21.07 25.08 13.92
C TRP A 494 -21.68 23.73 13.55
N LYS A 495 -21.20 23.16 12.45
CA LYS A 495 -21.57 21.85 11.90
C LYS A 495 -20.41 20.87 11.98
N PHE A 496 -20.72 19.59 12.15
CA PHE A 496 -19.73 18.57 12.52
C PHE A 496 -19.75 17.34 11.62
N ALA A 497 -18.57 16.83 11.28
CA ALA A 497 -18.38 15.50 10.74
C ALA A 497 -17.91 14.55 11.85
N LEU A 498 -18.56 13.39 11.98
CA LEU A 498 -18.32 12.44 13.06
C LEU A 498 -17.86 11.09 12.51
N CYS A 499 -16.59 10.77 12.74
CA CYS A 499 -15.98 9.47 12.45
C CYS A 499 -15.88 8.67 13.76
N SER A 500 -17.05 8.24 14.27
CA SER A 500 -17.17 7.44 15.49
C SER A 500 -17.29 5.95 15.14
N MET A 501 -16.39 5.12 15.69
CA MET A 501 -16.31 3.68 15.38
C MET A 501 -16.54 2.78 16.61
N GLU A 502 -16.32 3.28 17.84
CA GLU A 502 -16.70 2.56 19.06
C GLU A 502 -18.19 2.76 19.39
N ASN A 503 -19.01 1.72 19.15
CA ASN A 503 -19.68 0.97 20.23
C ASN A 503 -20.00 -0.43 19.69
N LYS A 504 -19.32 -1.47 20.20
CA LYS A 504 -19.68 -2.88 19.98
C LYS A 504 -20.58 -3.29 21.14
N ALA A 505 -21.85 -3.61 20.87
CA ALA A 505 -22.82 -3.95 21.91
C ALA A 505 -22.49 -5.30 22.55
N SER A 506 -22.28 -5.31 23.87
CA SER A 506 -22.01 -6.52 24.65
C SER A 506 -23.27 -7.39 24.81
N SER A 507 -23.21 -8.59 24.22
CA SER A 507 -23.88 -9.86 24.59
C SER A 507 -25.40 -9.95 24.89
N LEU A 508 -26.14 -8.87 25.15
CA LEU A 508 -27.49 -8.92 25.73
C LEU A 508 -28.66 -8.79 24.74
N CYS A 509 -28.41 -8.44 23.47
CA CYS A 509 -29.51 -8.17 22.51
C CYS A 509 -30.10 -9.45 21.86
N TYR A 510 -29.35 -10.56 21.82
CA TYR A 510 -29.78 -11.80 21.15
C TYR A 510 -30.93 -12.53 21.86
N THR A 511 -31.09 -12.37 23.18
CA THR A 511 -32.15 -13.03 23.96
C THR A 511 -33.52 -12.37 23.78
N SER A 512 -33.58 -11.05 23.61
CA SER A 512 -34.84 -10.30 23.54
C SER A 512 -35.59 -10.48 22.21
N VAL A 513 -34.91 -10.74 21.10
CA VAL A 513 -35.54 -10.94 19.78
C VAL A 513 -36.27 -12.29 19.72
N MET A 514 -35.70 -13.34 20.32
CA MET A 514 -36.24 -14.70 20.35
C MET A 514 -37.62 -14.82 21.04
N ILE A 515 -38.01 -13.84 21.85
CA ILE A 515 -39.26 -13.86 22.64
C ILE A 515 -40.46 -13.39 21.79
N TYR A 516 -40.25 -12.60 20.72
CA TYR A 516 -41.34 -12.01 19.93
C TYR A 516 -41.79 -12.84 18.72
N GLU A 517 -41.03 -13.86 18.28
CA GLU A 517 -41.38 -14.65 17.08
C GLU A 517 -42.45 -15.74 17.31
N PHE A 518 -42.88 -15.98 18.56
CA PHE A 518 -43.72 -17.13 18.90
C PHE A 518 -45.25 -16.93 18.81
N THR A 519 -45.77 -15.74 18.45
CA THR A 519 -47.20 -15.41 18.70
C THR A 519 -48.04 -14.93 17.52
N THR A 520 -47.49 -14.65 16.32
CA THR A 520 -48.32 -14.24 15.16
C THR A 520 -47.84 -14.80 13.81
N PRO A 521 -48.69 -15.58 13.10
CA PRO A 521 -48.40 -16.03 11.74
C PRO A 521 -49.18 -15.22 10.69
N LEU A 522 -48.53 -14.33 9.93
CA LEU A 522 -48.93 -13.93 8.56
C LEU A 522 -47.90 -13.00 7.88
N VAL A 523 -47.99 -12.92 6.54
CA VAL A 523 -47.17 -12.13 5.59
C VAL A 523 -45.79 -12.72 5.24
N LYS A 524 -45.63 -13.06 3.95
CA LYS A 524 -44.33 -13.36 3.33
C LYS A 524 -43.64 -12.04 2.93
N LEU A 525 -42.40 -11.82 3.38
CA LEU A 525 -41.52 -10.77 2.89
C LEU A 525 -40.09 -11.33 2.72
N ASN A 526 -39.30 -10.73 1.83
CA ASN A 526 -38.03 -11.31 1.39
C ASN A 526 -36.97 -11.27 2.50
N PHE A 527 -36.31 -12.41 2.74
CA PHE A 527 -35.22 -12.53 3.70
C PHE A 527 -33.97 -11.78 3.22
N PHE A 528 -33.75 -10.59 3.76
CA PHE A 528 -32.47 -9.88 3.72
C PHE A 528 -32.15 -9.32 5.12
N THR A 529 -30.87 -9.31 5.45
CA THR A 529 -30.24 -8.62 6.59
C THR A 529 -30.59 -9.04 8.03
N PRO A 530 -29.64 -9.71 8.70
CA PRO A 530 -29.30 -9.46 10.09
C PRO A 530 -28.45 -8.17 10.27
N LEU A 531 -27.70 -7.76 9.23
CA LEU A 531 -26.77 -6.61 9.27
C LEU A 531 -27.45 -5.28 9.59
N LEU A 532 -28.57 -4.94 8.91
CA LEU A 532 -29.28 -3.66 9.11
C LEU A 532 -29.74 -3.45 10.56
N LEU A 533 -30.05 -4.51 11.31
CA LEU A 533 -30.42 -4.41 12.72
C LEU A 533 -29.21 -4.04 13.61
N TYR A 534 -28.01 -4.51 13.27
CA TYR A 534 -26.77 -4.17 13.96
C TYR A 534 -26.28 -2.75 13.59
N GLU A 535 -26.30 -2.42 12.29
CA GLU A 535 -25.85 -1.12 11.76
C GLU A 535 -26.64 0.07 12.32
N GLN A 536 -27.94 -0.14 12.58
CA GLN A 536 -28.84 0.85 13.18
C GLN A 536 -28.58 1.08 14.68
N TYR A 537 -28.04 0.09 15.42
CA TYR A 537 -27.87 0.20 16.87
C TYR A 537 -26.89 1.32 17.27
N LEU A 538 -25.73 1.40 16.61
CA LEU A 538 -24.71 2.41 16.89
C LEU A 538 -25.22 3.84 16.66
N VAL A 539 -25.98 4.07 15.58
CA VAL A 539 -26.53 5.39 15.25
C VAL A 539 -27.55 5.83 16.29
N ARG A 540 -28.43 4.91 16.74
CA ARG A 540 -29.45 5.20 17.75
C ARG A 540 -28.84 5.71 19.05
N GLU A 541 -27.77 5.08 19.54
CA GLU A 541 -27.17 5.45 20.83
C GLU A 541 -26.43 6.79 20.79
N HIS A 542 -25.68 7.09 19.73
CA HIS A 542 -25.02 8.39 19.59
C HIS A 542 -26.03 9.53 19.31
N ALA A 543 -27.05 9.27 18.48
CA ALA A 543 -28.15 10.21 18.27
C ALA A 543 -28.93 10.47 19.57
N ARG A 544 -29.24 9.44 20.37
CA ARG A 544 -29.88 9.55 21.69
C ARG A 544 -29.10 10.52 22.60
N LYS A 545 -27.80 10.30 22.75
CA LYS A 545 -26.91 11.13 23.58
C LYS A 545 -26.89 12.60 23.13
N LEU A 546 -26.86 12.87 21.83
CA LEU A 546 -26.90 14.24 21.30
C LEU A 546 -28.28 14.89 21.48
N LEU A 547 -29.37 14.14 21.32
CA LEU A 547 -30.74 14.61 21.54
C LEU A 547 -30.99 14.97 23.01
N GLU A 548 -30.57 14.12 23.95
CA GLU A 548 -30.66 14.40 25.39
C GLU A 548 -29.86 15.64 25.77
N LYS A 549 -28.65 15.82 25.20
CA LYS A 549 -27.83 17.03 25.41
C LYS A 549 -28.48 18.31 24.87
N HIS A 550 -29.15 18.23 23.72
CA HIS A 550 -29.81 19.38 23.08
C HIS A 550 -31.15 19.76 23.71
N ILE A 551 -32.05 18.77 23.88
CA ILE A 551 -33.41 18.94 24.41
C ILE A 551 -33.42 19.07 25.94
N LYS A 552 -32.39 18.56 26.63
CA LYS A 552 -32.24 18.56 28.11
C LYS A 552 -33.35 17.80 28.85
N LYS A 553 -33.90 16.78 28.18
CA LYS A 553 -34.85 15.79 28.72
C LYS A 553 -34.37 14.38 28.38
N PRO A 554 -34.65 13.36 29.22
CA PRO A 554 -34.28 11.98 28.91
C PRO A 554 -35.04 11.44 27.69
N PHE A 555 -34.41 10.53 26.95
CA PHE A 555 -35.02 9.88 25.77
C PHE A 555 -35.94 8.70 26.14
N PHE A 556 -35.76 8.11 27.33
CA PHE A 556 -36.53 6.97 27.84
C PHE A 556 -37.17 7.25 29.20
N ASP A 557 -38.32 6.62 29.45
CA ASP A 557 -39.02 6.61 30.75
C ASP A 557 -38.29 5.66 31.70
N ALA A 558 -37.14 6.09 32.23
CA ALA A 558 -36.19 5.23 32.93
C ALA A 558 -35.64 5.88 34.21
N ARG A 559 -35.10 5.08 35.13
CA ARG A 559 -34.63 5.54 36.46
C ARG A 559 -33.49 6.57 36.44
N TYR A 560 -32.80 6.76 35.31
CA TYR A 560 -31.83 7.85 35.16
C TYR A 560 -32.50 9.21 34.89
N GLY A 561 -33.81 9.22 34.62
CA GLY A 561 -34.64 10.42 34.41
C GLY A 561 -34.98 11.19 35.68
N GLU A 562 -34.73 10.61 36.87
CA GLU A 562 -35.14 11.11 38.18
C GLU A 562 -36.61 11.59 38.20
N SER A 563 -36.84 12.91 38.23
CA SER A 563 -38.16 13.55 38.19
C SER A 563 -38.45 14.33 36.90
N VAL A 564 -37.56 14.25 35.90
CA VAL A 564 -37.68 14.98 34.63
C VAL A 564 -38.48 14.15 33.62
N GLU A 565 -39.58 14.72 33.12
CA GLU A 565 -40.37 14.09 32.06
C GLU A 565 -39.56 13.87 30.78
N ARG A 566 -39.78 12.71 30.16
CA ARG A 566 -39.21 12.32 28.87
C ARG A 566 -39.54 13.34 27.77
N MET A 567 -38.64 13.47 26.80
CA MET A 567 -38.89 14.31 25.61
C MET A 567 -40.17 13.88 24.88
N SER A 568 -41.03 14.85 24.58
CA SER A 568 -42.24 14.64 23.79
C SER A 568 -41.95 14.28 22.33
N VAL A 569 -42.95 13.79 21.61
CA VAL A 569 -42.80 13.45 20.18
C VAL A 569 -42.43 14.68 19.35
N ASP A 570 -43.00 15.84 19.65
CA ASP A 570 -42.71 17.09 18.94
C ASP A 570 -41.28 17.60 19.24
N GLU A 571 -40.79 17.45 20.47
CA GLU A 571 -39.40 17.75 20.83
C GLU A 571 -38.42 16.78 20.16
N LEU A 572 -38.81 15.50 20.03
CA LEU A 572 -38.02 14.49 19.32
C LEU A 572 -37.91 14.76 17.82
N GLU A 573 -38.99 15.17 17.14
CA GLU A 573 -38.93 15.56 15.71
C GLU A 573 -38.14 16.86 15.50
N GLN A 574 -38.26 17.84 16.40
CA GLN A 574 -37.42 19.03 16.38
C GLN A 574 -35.93 18.69 16.56
N GLY A 575 -35.62 17.82 17.52
CA GLY A 575 -34.26 17.32 17.76
C GLY A 575 -33.70 16.50 16.59
N LYS A 576 -34.50 15.65 15.94
CA LYS A 576 -34.11 14.92 14.73
C LYS A 576 -33.76 15.86 13.58
N LYS A 577 -34.53 16.94 13.41
CA LYS A 577 -34.23 17.98 12.42
C LYS A 577 -32.91 18.69 12.75
N TRP A 578 -32.72 19.10 14.00
CA TRP A 578 -31.46 19.70 14.46
C TRP A 578 -30.25 18.78 14.20
N LEU A 579 -30.38 17.48 14.51
CA LEU A 579 -29.34 16.48 14.19
C LEU A 579 -29.00 16.48 12.69
N SER A 580 -30.02 16.40 11.83
CA SER A 580 -29.86 16.32 10.37
C SER A 580 -29.29 17.61 9.75
N ASP A 581 -29.53 18.77 10.37
CA ASP A 581 -28.95 20.04 9.94
C ASP A 581 -27.52 20.24 10.47
N THR A 582 -27.10 19.53 11.54
CA THR A 582 -25.85 19.79 12.27
C THR A 582 -24.75 18.75 12.05
N PHE A 583 -25.10 17.46 12.04
CA PHE A 583 -24.13 16.35 12.12
C PHE A 583 -24.12 15.47 10.86
N TYR A 584 -22.92 15.13 10.41
CA TYR A 584 -22.68 14.29 9.23
C TYR A 584 -21.81 13.08 9.63
N LEU A 585 -22.38 11.88 9.57
CA LEU A 585 -21.68 10.66 9.99
C LEU A 585 -20.74 10.16 8.88
N ILE A 586 -19.49 9.86 9.26
CA ILE A 586 -18.51 9.16 8.42
C ILE A 586 -18.39 7.74 8.96
N ARG A 587 -18.97 6.76 8.24
CA ARG A 587 -18.99 5.34 8.63
C ARG A 587 -18.57 4.47 7.45
N CYS A 588 -17.83 3.40 7.71
CA CYS A 588 -17.54 2.40 6.68
C CYS A 588 -18.73 1.46 6.53
N GLU A 589 -19.28 1.32 5.32
CA GLU A 589 -20.36 0.38 4.97
C GLU A 589 -19.83 -1.04 4.69
N ASN A 590 -18.53 -1.28 4.90
CA ASN A 590 -17.86 -2.55 4.66
C ASN A 590 -17.04 -2.96 5.90
N ASP A 591 -16.80 -4.25 6.04
CA ASP A 591 -16.03 -4.93 7.10
C ASP A 591 -14.51 -4.57 7.16
N CYS A 592 -14.10 -3.40 6.65
CA CYS A 592 -12.71 -2.94 6.62
C CYS A 592 -12.50 -1.63 7.40
N LEU A 593 -11.38 -1.55 8.13
CA LEU A 593 -11.01 -0.35 8.88
C LEU A 593 -10.79 0.84 7.92
N PRO A 594 -11.32 2.03 8.22
CA PRO A 594 -11.18 3.21 7.37
C PRO A 594 -9.76 3.77 7.42
N SER A 595 -9.11 3.90 6.26
CA SER A 595 -7.81 4.59 6.19
C SER A 595 -7.95 6.09 6.37
N ILE A 596 -6.95 6.74 6.98
CA ILE A 596 -7.01 8.19 7.24
C ILE A 596 -7.19 9.02 5.95
N ASN A 597 -6.65 8.56 4.81
CA ASN A 597 -6.83 9.26 3.53
C ASN A 597 -8.30 9.27 3.08
N TRP A 598 -9.04 8.20 3.38
CA TRP A 598 -10.46 8.05 3.06
C TRP A 598 -11.34 8.88 4.00
N VAL A 599 -11.05 8.85 5.32
CA VAL A 599 -11.76 9.70 6.32
C VAL A 599 -11.60 11.18 5.97
N LEU A 600 -10.37 11.65 5.71
CA LEU A 600 -10.13 13.04 5.33
C LEU A 600 -10.71 13.38 3.94
N GLY A 601 -10.84 12.40 3.04
CA GLY A 601 -11.52 12.56 1.75
C GLY A 601 -13.03 12.81 1.89
N LEU A 602 -13.69 12.06 2.78
CA LEU A 602 -15.11 12.27 3.10
C LEU A 602 -15.34 13.53 3.94
N ALA A 603 -14.47 13.82 4.91
CA ALA A 603 -14.51 15.07 5.66
C ALA A 603 -14.35 16.28 4.74
N LYS A 604 -13.46 16.23 3.75
CA LYS A 604 -13.34 17.26 2.70
C LYS A 604 -14.63 17.44 1.90
N ALA A 605 -15.31 16.35 1.55
CA ALA A 605 -16.62 16.44 0.88
C ALA A 605 -17.69 17.05 1.80
N ALA A 606 -17.66 16.76 3.11
CA ALA A 606 -18.58 17.32 4.09
C ALA A 606 -18.36 18.83 4.30
N VAL A 607 -17.11 19.28 4.44
CA VAL A 607 -16.76 20.72 4.48
C VAL A 607 -17.30 21.42 3.22
N LEU A 608 -16.93 20.94 2.03
CA LEU A 608 -17.25 21.60 0.76
C LEU A 608 -18.74 21.58 0.37
N ARG A 609 -19.53 20.61 0.86
CA ARG A 609 -20.97 20.48 0.51
C ARG A 609 -21.92 20.99 1.58
N HIS A 610 -21.54 20.89 2.85
CA HIS A 610 -22.44 21.11 3.99
C HIS A 610 -21.96 22.20 4.95
N GLY A 611 -20.75 22.74 4.77
CA GLY A 611 -20.19 23.79 5.62
C GLY A 611 -19.75 23.30 6.99
N VAL A 612 -19.25 22.06 7.08
CA VAL A 612 -18.70 21.49 8.31
C VAL A 612 -17.50 22.32 8.80
N ASN A 613 -17.52 22.69 10.09
CA ASN A 613 -16.50 23.48 10.78
C ASN A 613 -15.59 22.62 11.67
N GLY A 614 -16.06 21.43 12.07
CA GLY A 614 -15.33 20.53 12.96
C GLY A 614 -15.41 19.06 12.56
N LEU A 615 -14.32 18.32 12.75
CA LEU A 615 -14.21 16.88 12.51
C LEU A 615 -13.83 16.18 13.83
N VAL A 616 -14.58 15.15 14.21
CA VAL A 616 -14.22 14.25 15.31
C VAL A 616 -13.80 12.90 14.73
N ILE A 617 -12.68 12.36 15.21
CA ILE A 617 -12.22 10.99 14.95
C ILE A 617 -12.07 10.29 16.31
N ASP A 618 -12.93 9.30 16.58
CA ASP A 618 -13.06 8.65 17.90
C ASP A 618 -13.35 7.13 17.79
N PRO A 619 -12.43 6.23 18.20
CA PRO A 619 -11.04 6.45 18.58
C PRO A 619 -10.06 6.29 17.40
N TYR A 620 -8.84 6.80 17.55
CA TYR A 620 -7.68 6.53 16.69
C TYR A 620 -7.50 5.04 16.34
N ASN A 621 -7.69 4.17 17.35
CA ASN A 621 -7.39 2.74 17.29
C ASN A 621 -8.26 1.95 16.29
N GLU A 622 -9.39 2.49 15.82
CA GLU A 622 -10.28 1.88 14.83
C GLU A 622 -10.05 2.45 13.41
N LEU A 623 -8.95 3.19 13.18
CA LEU A 623 -8.46 3.52 11.83
C LEU A 623 -7.57 2.39 11.28
N ASP A 624 -7.43 2.32 9.96
CA ASP A 624 -6.40 1.45 9.36
C ASP A 624 -4.99 1.87 9.80
N HIS A 625 -4.16 0.89 10.16
CA HIS A 625 -2.78 1.06 10.61
C HIS A 625 -1.79 0.28 9.71
N GLN A 626 -2.23 -0.18 8.53
CA GLN A 626 -1.36 -0.78 7.52
C GLN A 626 -0.23 0.17 7.12
N ARG A 627 1.01 -0.23 7.43
CA ARG A 627 2.25 0.47 7.11
C ARG A 627 3.16 -0.42 6.24
N PRO A 628 3.94 0.13 5.29
CA PRO A 628 4.97 -0.63 4.59
C PRO A 628 5.96 -1.26 5.59
N PRO A 629 6.58 -2.43 5.28
CA PRO A 629 7.48 -3.11 6.22
C PRO A 629 8.70 -2.30 6.66
N SER A 630 9.08 -1.28 5.90
CA SER A 630 10.19 -0.36 6.20
C SER A 630 9.78 0.88 7.00
N GLN A 631 8.53 0.99 7.45
CA GLN A 631 8.02 2.14 8.19
C GLN A 631 7.68 1.75 9.64
N THR A 632 8.24 2.49 10.59
CA THR A 632 7.93 2.34 12.02
C THR A 632 6.55 2.89 12.38
N GLU A 633 6.03 2.50 13.55
CA GLU A 633 4.77 3.04 14.06
C GLU A 633 4.86 4.56 14.31
N THR A 634 5.99 5.00 14.88
CA THR A 634 6.33 6.41 15.08
C THR A 634 6.25 7.19 13.77
N GLU A 635 6.87 6.72 12.69
CA GLU A 635 6.79 7.37 11.38
C GLU A 635 5.39 7.33 10.77
N TYR A 636 4.63 6.24 10.96
CA TYR A 636 3.25 6.16 10.49
C TYR A 636 2.35 7.20 11.17
N VAL A 637 2.37 7.25 12.51
CA VAL A 637 1.65 8.25 13.30
C VAL A 637 2.13 9.66 12.95
N SER A 638 3.45 9.85 12.76
CA SER A 638 4.04 11.12 12.31
C SER A 638 3.45 11.60 10.99
N GLN A 639 3.36 10.73 9.98
CA GLN A 639 2.78 11.06 8.68
C GLN A 639 1.26 11.23 8.74
N MET A 640 0.55 10.37 9.48
CA MET A 640 -0.90 10.45 9.69
C MET A 640 -1.29 11.79 10.30
N LEU A 641 -0.72 12.17 11.45
CA LEU A 641 -1.00 13.45 12.11
C LEU A 641 -0.60 14.65 11.25
N THR A 642 0.43 14.52 10.41
CA THR A 642 0.80 15.57 9.44
C THR A 642 -0.29 15.74 8.36
N LYS A 643 -0.94 14.66 7.91
CA LYS A 643 -2.08 14.74 6.98
C LYS A 643 -3.32 15.35 7.66
N VAL A 644 -3.64 14.92 8.88
CA VAL A 644 -4.77 15.45 9.67
C VAL A 644 -4.60 16.95 9.90
N LYS A 645 -3.41 17.40 10.33
CA LYS A 645 -3.12 18.81 10.53
C LYS A 645 -3.19 19.63 9.25
N ARG A 646 -2.63 19.13 8.15
CA ARG A 646 -2.74 19.80 6.83
C ARG A 646 -4.18 19.88 6.35
N PHE A 647 -5.02 18.87 6.63
CA PHE A 647 -6.45 18.94 6.35
C PHE A 647 -7.12 20.05 7.17
N ALA A 648 -6.88 20.09 8.48
CA ALA A 648 -7.44 21.10 9.38
C ALA A 648 -7.13 22.52 8.88
N GLN A 649 -5.85 22.80 8.66
CA GLN A 649 -5.34 24.10 8.18
C GLN A 649 -5.88 24.47 6.79
N HIS A 650 -5.87 23.54 5.82
CA HIS A 650 -6.32 23.81 4.45
C HIS A 650 -7.85 24.03 4.34
N HIS A 651 -8.63 23.58 5.33
CA HIS A 651 -10.09 23.64 5.30
C HIS A 651 -10.69 24.50 6.43
N SER A 652 -9.87 25.22 7.19
CA SER A 652 -10.27 25.97 8.39
C SER A 652 -11.19 25.18 9.32
N CYS A 653 -10.97 23.86 9.39
CA CYS A 653 -11.82 22.91 10.07
C CYS A 653 -11.11 22.40 11.31
N HIS A 654 -11.64 22.63 12.51
CA HIS A 654 -11.03 22.12 13.74
C HIS A 654 -11.09 20.59 13.75
N VAL A 655 -10.03 19.91 14.23
CA VAL A 655 -10.04 18.45 14.36
C VAL A 655 -9.81 18.03 15.80
N TRP A 656 -10.79 17.34 16.39
CA TRP A 656 -10.61 16.57 17.61
C TRP A 656 -10.28 15.13 17.25
N PHE A 657 -9.16 14.65 17.77
CA PHE A 657 -8.63 13.33 17.43
C PHE A 657 -8.34 12.58 18.73
N VAL A 658 -9.15 11.57 19.02
CA VAL A 658 -9.13 10.85 20.30
C VAL A 658 -8.13 9.71 20.23
N ALA A 659 -7.17 9.67 21.16
CA ALA A 659 -6.17 8.61 21.26
C ALA A 659 -6.10 8.11 22.70
N HIS A 660 -5.94 6.80 22.90
CA HIS A 660 -5.93 6.21 24.24
C HIS A 660 -4.51 6.10 24.80
N PRO A 661 -4.33 6.21 26.13
CA PRO A 661 -3.06 5.89 26.76
C PRO A 661 -2.71 4.41 26.59
N ARG A 662 -1.42 4.08 26.76
CA ARG A 662 -0.92 2.72 26.96
C ARG A 662 -1.56 2.11 28.21
N GLN A 663 -1.43 0.80 28.38
CA GLN A 663 -1.77 0.17 29.65
C GLN A 663 -0.81 0.69 30.75
N LEU A 664 -1.37 1.42 31.72
CA LEU A 664 -0.61 2.01 32.81
C LEU A 664 -0.46 0.98 33.93
N HIS A 665 0.64 0.23 33.90
CA HIS A 665 0.99 -0.68 34.98
C HIS A 665 1.27 0.12 36.27
N HIS A 666 0.69 -0.30 37.40
CA HIS A 666 0.78 0.38 38.70
C HIS A 666 0.20 1.82 38.71
N TRP A 667 -0.90 2.05 38.01
CA TRP A 667 -1.58 3.36 37.98
C TRP A 667 -2.25 3.73 39.32
N VAL A 668 -1.74 4.77 39.98
CA VAL A 668 -2.19 5.26 41.30
C VAL A 668 -3.25 6.36 41.18
N GLY A 669 -4.25 6.17 40.31
CA GLY A 669 -5.41 7.06 40.20
C GLY A 669 -5.21 8.43 39.51
N SER A 670 -3.99 8.85 39.18
CA SER A 670 -3.70 10.22 38.68
C SER A 670 -4.02 10.47 37.19
N PRO A 671 -4.18 11.74 36.74
CA PRO A 671 -4.35 12.05 35.32
C PRO A 671 -3.14 11.59 34.47
N PRO A 672 -3.33 10.83 33.37
CA PRO A 672 -2.23 10.38 32.53
C PRO A 672 -1.57 11.52 31.75
N ASN A 673 -0.29 11.36 31.42
CA ASN A 673 0.46 12.31 30.61
C ASN A 673 0.08 12.16 29.12
N LEU A 674 0.22 13.25 28.34
CA LEU A 674 0.11 13.17 26.88
C LEU A 674 1.23 12.30 26.25
N TYR A 675 2.35 12.08 26.95
CA TYR A 675 3.41 11.17 26.52
C TYR A 675 3.02 9.69 26.68
N ASP A 676 2.01 9.38 27.50
CA ASP A 676 1.55 8.01 27.76
C ASP A 676 0.67 7.47 26.62
N ILE A 677 0.37 8.28 25.60
CA ILE A 677 -0.42 7.86 24.43
C ILE A 677 0.30 6.70 23.70
N SER A 678 -0.48 5.71 23.28
CA SER A 678 0.07 4.53 22.60
C SER A 678 0.71 4.88 21.24
N GLY A 679 1.65 4.06 20.79
CA GLY A 679 2.30 4.16 19.48
C GLY A 679 3.36 5.26 19.32
N SER A 680 3.14 6.52 19.73
CA SER A 680 4.13 7.58 19.46
C SER A 680 4.04 8.88 20.28
N ALA A 681 5.19 9.43 20.68
CA ALA A 681 5.31 10.80 21.19
C ALA A 681 4.92 11.89 20.16
N HIS A 682 4.77 11.55 18.87
CA HIS A 682 4.33 12.52 17.86
C HIS A 682 2.91 13.08 18.07
N PHE A 683 2.07 12.42 18.87
CA PHE A 683 0.77 12.99 19.28
C PHE A 683 0.94 14.37 19.93
N ILE A 684 1.87 14.53 20.88
CA ILE A 684 2.24 15.85 21.43
C ILE A 684 2.93 16.70 20.38
N ASN A 685 3.96 16.19 19.70
CA ASN A 685 4.85 17.03 18.90
C ASN A 685 4.10 17.72 17.73
N LYS A 686 3.07 17.06 17.18
CA LYS A 686 2.33 17.56 16.01
C LYS A 686 1.02 18.27 16.34
N CYS A 687 0.35 17.96 17.45
CA CYS A 687 -0.87 18.67 17.82
C CYS A 687 -0.64 20.17 18.04
N ASP A 688 -1.73 20.92 18.04
CA ASP A 688 -1.76 22.30 18.50
C ASP A 688 -2.09 22.30 19.98
N ASN A 689 -3.20 21.67 20.33
CA ASN A 689 -3.67 21.53 21.70
C ASN A 689 -3.67 20.06 22.15
N GLY A 690 -3.50 19.82 23.44
CA GLY A 690 -3.49 18.49 24.04
C GLY A 690 -4.23 18.49 25.37
N ILE A 691 -5.31 17.71 25.44
CA ILE A 691 -6.26 17.69 26.55
C ILE A 691 -6.37 16.25 27.08
N VAL A 692 -6.35 16.12 28.41
CA VAL A 692 -6.59 14.85 29.11
C VAL A 692 -7.91 14.96 29.88
N ILE A 693 -8.83 14.03 29.64
CA ILE A 693 -10.09 13.93 30.37
C ILE A 693 -9.92 12.87 31.46
N HIS A 694 -9.87 13.32 32.71
CA HIS A 694 -9.71 12.49 33.89
C HIS A 694 -11.00 12.49 34.74
N ARG A 695 -11.22 11.39 35.46
CA ARG A 695 -12.26 11.23 36.49
C ARG A 695 -11.64 10.47 37.63
N ASN A 696 -11.90 10.91 38.85
CA ASN A 696 -11.54 10.15 40.03
C ASN A 696 -12.25 8.78 40.02
N ARG A 697 -11.64 7.80 40.67
CA ARG A 697 -12.15 6.43 40.86
C ARG A 697 -12.04 5.93 42.29
N ASP A 698 -11.34 6.67 43.14
CA ASP A 698 -11.09 6.36 44.53
C ASP A 698 -11.93 7.32 45.39
N PRO A 699 -13.00 6.83 46.07
CA PRO A 699 -13.86 7.68 46.89
C PRO A 699 -13.11 8.47 47.97
N ASP A 700 -11.97 7.96 48.45
CA ASP A 700 -11.16 8.57 49.51
C ASP A 700 -10.24 9.68 48.95
N ALA A 701 -10.02 9.72 47.63
CA ALA A 701 -9.20 10.72 46.95
C ALA A 701 -9.98 11.96 46.45
N GLY A 702 -11.32 11.96 46.52
CA GLY A 702 -12.15 13.13 46.15
C GLY A 702 -13.45 12.83 45.38
N PRO A 703 -14.16 13.85 44.88
CA PRO A 703 -15.50 13.70 44.30
C PRO A 703 -15.57 12.81 43.06
N MET A 704 -16.39 11.75 43.13
CA MET A 704 -16.55 10.74 42.06
C MET A 704 -17.45 11.19 40.90
N ASP A 705 -18.20 12.29 41.06
CA ASP A 705 -19.01 12.93 40.01
C ASP A 705 -18.23 14.00 39.22
N GLN A 706 -17.06 14.42 39.71
CA GLN A 706 -16.27 15.47 39.10
C GLN A 706 -15.40 14.95 37.94
N VAL A 707 -15.29 15.77 36.90
CA VAL A 707 -14.46 15.52 35.71
C VAL A 707 -13.40 16.61 35.63
N GLN A 708 -12.13 16.21 35.65
CA GLN A 708 -10.99 17.10 35.50
C GLN A 708 -10.60 17.16 34.01
N VAL A 709 -10.65 18.36 33.44
CA VAL A 709 -10.25 18.65 32.06
C VAL A 709 -8.86 19.28 32.11
N CYS A 710 -7.84 18.45 31.92
CA CYS A 710 -6.45 18.85 32.01
C CYS A 710 -5.94 19.34 30.65
N VAL A 711 -5.80 20.66 30.48
CA VAL A 711 -5.15 21.24 29.30
C VAL A 711 -3.65 21.19 29.50
N ARG A 712 -2.99 20.23 28.83
CA ARG A 712 -1.56 19.93 29.00
C ARG A 712 -0.69 20.51 27.88
N LYS A 713 -1.30 21.08 26.83
CA LYS A 713 -0.62 21.87 25.80
C LYS A 713 -1.60 22.79 25.08
N VAL A 714 -1.16 24.01 24.80
CA VAL A 714 -1.76 24.95 23.84
C VAL A 714 -0.66 25.51 22.94
N ARG A 715 -0.91 25.65 21.63
CA ARG A 715 0.05 26.30 20.70
C ARG A 715 -0.27 27.77 20.50
N ASN A 716 -1.53 28.11 20.24
CA ASN A 716 -1.97 29.50 20.10
C ASN A 716 -2.19 30.14 21.48
N LYS A 717 -1.18 30.87 21.97
CA LYS A 717 -1.23 31.61 23.25
C LYS A 717 -2.35 32.66 23.35
N VAL A 718 -2.97 33.03 22.24
CA VAL A 718 -4.12 33.97 22.20
C VAL A 718 -5.44 33.26 22.49
N ALA A 719 -5.51 31.93 22.31
CA ALA A 719 -6.71 31.13 22.49
C ALA A 719 -6.72 30.30 23.80
N GLY A 720 -5.62 30.25 24.56
CA GLY A 720 -5.56 29.49 25.81
C GLY A 720 -4.17 29.37 26.44
N THR A 721 -4.11 28.68 27.57
CA THR A 721 -2.92 28.45 28.39
C THR A 721 -2.92 27.00 28.95
N ILE A 722 -1.84 26.58 29.62
CA ILE A 722 -1.76 25.25 30.26
C ILE A 722 -2.35 25.35 31.67
N GLY A 723 -3.28 24.46 32.01
CA GLY A 723 -3.99 24.47 33.30
C GLY A 723 -5.02 23.34 33.42
N ASP A 724 -5.81 23.37 34.49
CA ASP A 724 -6.89 22.41 34.77
C ASP A 724 -8.21 23.14 35.01
N ALA A 725 -9.30 22.58 34.48
CA ALA A 725 -10.67 23.00 34.78
C ALA A 725 -11.50 21.82 35.30
N PHE A 726 -12.49 22.08 36.14
CA PHE A 726 -13.31 21.03 36.79
C PHE A 726 -14.80 21.20 36.43
N LEU A 727 -15.44 20.10 36.02
CA LEU A 727 -16.85 20.05 35.61
C LEU A 727 -17.59 18.98 36.40
N SER A 728 -18.78 19.26 36.95
CA SER A 728 -19.63 18.20 37.54
C SER A 728 -20.39 17.43 36.45
N TYR A 729 -20.53 16.11 36.63
CA TYR A 729 -21.25 15.23 35.71
C TYR A 729 -22.69 14.97 36.18
N ASN A 730 -23.63 15.78 35.71
CA ASN A 730 -25.05 15.51 35.88
C ASN A 730 -25.50 14.40 34.90
N ARG A 731 -26.25 13.40 35.40
CA ARG A 731 -26.73 12.24 34.63
C ARG A 731 -27.88 12.56 33.66
N LEU A 732 -28.54 13.70 33.84
CA LEU A 732 -29.69 14.19 33.08
C LEU A 732 -29.33 15.36 32.16
N SER A 733 -28.65 16.38 32.70
CA SER A 733 -28.61 17.72 32.12
C SER A 733 -27.28 18.11 31.47
N THR A 734 -26.42 17.16 31.10
CA THR A 734 -25.04 17.35 30.61
C THR A 734 -24.04 17.79 31.69
N MET A 735 -22.78 18.08 31.34
CA MET A 735 -21.79 18.61 32.29
C MET A 735 -22.11 20.06 32.66
N THR A 736 -22.80 20.24 33.79
CA THR A 736 -23.35 21.52 34.23
C THR A 736 -22.72 22.01 35.52
N VAL A 737 -22.13 23.20 35.44
CA VAL A 737 -21.64 24.03 36.56
C VAL A 737 -20.36 23.51 37.22
N GLU A 738 -19.69 24.48 37.81
CA GLU A 738 -18.31 24.56 38.29
C GLU A 738 -18.36 24.64 39.82
N VAL A 739 -17.60 23.80 40.51
CA VAL A 739 -17.49 23.86 41.97
C VAL A 739 -16.43 24.92 42.30
N LYS A 740 -16.81 25.97 43.02
CA LYS A 740 -15.82 26.90 43.58
C LYS A 740 -14.96 26.16 44.59
N ALA A 741 -13.64 26.20 44.39
CA ALA A 741 -12.72 25.92 45.48
C ALA A 741 -12.84 27.05 46.53
N GLU A 742 -12.88 26.68 47.81
CA GLU A 742 -12.73 27.63 48.91
C GLU A 742 -11.25 28.01 49.07
N GLU A 743 -10.99 29.10 49.81
CA GLU A 743 -9.72 29.82 49.80
C GLU A 743 -8.58 29.02 50.48
N THR A 744 -7.81 28.28 49.68
CA THR A 744 -6.55 27.67 50.17
C THR A 744 -5.51 28.78 50.37
N GLN A 745 -5.02 28.93 51.59
CA GLN A 745 -4.19 30.07 52.00
C GLN A 745 -2.86 30.15 51.23
N VAL A 746 -2.43 31.37 50.92
CA VAL A 746 -1.10 31.65 50.39
C VAL A 746 -0.07 31.38 51.50
N VAL A 747 0.88 30.49 51.22
CA VAL A 747 2.12 30.36 52.00
C VAL A 747 3.27 30.79 51.11
N GLU A 748 3.99 31.82 51.52
CA GLU A 748 5.14 32.35 50.78
C GLU A 748 6.30 31.34 50.78
N VAL A 749 6.92 31.12 49.62
CA VAL A 749 8.22 30.46 49.52
C VAL A 749 9.25 31.52 49.15
N VAL A 750 10.18 31.77 50.06
CA VAL A 750 11.19 32.82 49.96
C VAL A 750 12.20 32.52 48.86
N VAL A 751 12.53 33.53 48.05
CA VAL A 751 13.57 33.47 47.02
C VAL A 751 14.95 33.66 47.64
N SER A 752 15.94 32.86 47.20
CA SER A 752 17.36 33.05 47.54
C SER A 752 18.27 32.88 46.32
N GLU A 753 19.20 33.81 46.14
CA GLU A 753 20.06 34.05 44.97
C GLU A 753 21.50 34.33 45.45
N GLN A 754 22.61 34.08 44.75
CA GLN A 754 22.93 33.62 43.37
C GLN A 754 23.96 32.45 43.49
N PRO A 755 24.89 32.10 42.54
CA PRO A 755 25.09 32.48 41.13
C PRO A 755 25.44 31.32 40.15
N GLU A 756 25.74 31.69 38.89
CA GLU A 756 26.31 30.83 37.85
C GLU A 756 27.82 30.58 38.03
N GLU A 757 28.33 29.46 37.52
CA GLU A 757 29.72 29.38 37.02
C GLU A 757 29.82 28.40 35.84
N ALA A 758 30.79 28.59 34.94
CA ALA A 758 30.81 27.98 33.60
C ALA A 758 31.62 26.68 33.52
N LEU A 759 31.28 25.81 32.55
CA LEU A 759 32.09 24.65 32.17
C LEU A 759 32.29 24.58 30.65
N THR A 760 33.51 24.21 30.24
CA THR A 760 34.06 24.47 28.91
C THR A 760 33.87 23.33 27.90
N VAL A 761 33.93 23.69 26.62
CA VAL A 761 34.01 22.77 25.48
C VAL A 761 35.27 21.88 25.60
N VAL A 762 35.10 20.59 25.32
CA VAL A 762 36.17 19.69 24.87
C VAL A 762 35.65 18.94 23.65
N GLU A 763 36.38 19.00 22.54
CA GLU A 763 36.09 18.20 21.35
C GLU A 763 36.80 16.84 21.44
N GLU A 764 36.08 15.74 21.28
CA GLU A 764 36.69 14.45 20.91
C GLU A 764 36.14 13.95 19.58
N THR A 765 37.01 13.98 18.57
CA THR A 765 36.73 13.46 17.23
C THR A 765 36.97 11.96 17.18
N GLN A 766 35.90 11.16 17.10
CA GLN A 766 36.04 9.77 16.66
C GLN A 766 36.01 9.69 15.13
N LYS A 767 37.02 9.02 14.57
CA LYS A 767 37.21 8.87 13.12
C LYS A 767 36.21 7.87 12.54
N VAL A 768 35.59 8.23 11.43
CA VAL A 768 34.92 7.26 10.55
C VAL A 768 35.99 6.52 9.75
N ASP A 769 36.00 5.19 9.80
CA ASP A 769 36.90 4.35 9.00
C ASP A 769 36.20 3.90 7.71
N GLU A 770 36.90 4.01 6.57
CA GLU A 770 36.35 3.77 5.24
C GLU A 770 36.48 2.30 4.81
N SER A 771 35.46 1.49 5.09
CA SER A 771 35.34 0.15 4.49
C SER A 771 34.15 0.04 3.52
N LYS A 772 34.39 -0.61 2.38
CA LYS A 772 33.50 -0.59 1.20
C LYS A 772 32.23 -1.41 1.41
N PRO A 773 31.08 -1.01 0.81
CA PRO A 773 29.82 -1.74 0.97
C PRO A 773 29.89 -3.13 0.32
N LYS A 774 29.57 -4.18 1.10
CA LYS A 774 29.23 -5.49 0.54
C LYS A 774 27.85 -5.40 -0.13
N ILE A 775 27.76 -5.93 -1.35
CA ILE A 775 26.48 -6.05 -2.07
C ILE A 775 25.64 -7.12 -1.36
N VAL A 776 24.47 -6.73 -0.85
CA VAL A 776 23.47 -7.67 -0.32
C VAL A 776 22.37 -7.85 -1.36
N GLU A 777 22.14 -9.08 -1.78
CA GLU A 777 21.10 -9.42 -2.74
C GLU A 777 19.69 -9.25 -2.14
N LYS A 778 18.70 -8.88 -2.98
CA LYS A 778 17.30 -8.73 -2.56
C LYS A 778 16.56 -10.07 -2.51
N SER A 779 16.80 -10.86 -1.47
CA SER A 779 15.92 -11.97 -1.07
C SER A 779 14.84 -11.47 -0.09
N SER A 780 13.64 -11.16 -0.60
CA SER A 780 12.52 -10.70 0.24
C SER A 780 11.76 -11.86 0.88
N SER A 781 12.41 -12.58 1.79
CA SER A 781 11.86 -13.70 2.56
C SER A 781 11.96 -13.44 4.06
N PHE A 782 10.85 -13.58 4.78
CA PHE A 782 10.88 -13.81 6.23
C PHE A 782 11.71 -15.07 6.49
N ARG A 783 12.78 -14.96 7.29
CA ARG A 783 13.56 -16.10 7.79
C ARG A 783 13.04 -16.46 9.18
N GLU A 784 12.99 -17.74 9.52
CA GLU A 784 12.68 -18.13 10.89
C GLU A 784 13.74 -17.58 11.86
N GLU A 785 13.33 -17.27 13.09
CA GLU A 785 14.25 -16.78 14.12
C GLU A 785 15.19 -17.89 14.56
N SER A 786 16.50 -17.61 14.58
CA SER A 786 17.53 -18.59 14.88
C SER A 786 17.30 -19.30 16.22
N ASN A 787 17.53 -20.61 16.23
CA ASN A 787 17.39 -21.45 17.42
C ASN A 787 18.73 -21.67 18.14
N PHE A 788 19.80 -20.98 17.71
CA PHE A 788 21.10 -20.98 18.38
C PHE A 788 21.16 -19.92 19.50
N LEU A 789 21.65 -20.31 20.68
CA LEU A 789 21.79 -19.41 21.84
C LEU A 789 22.78 -18.26 21.60
N SER A 790 23.72 -18.42 20.66
CA SER A 790 24.64 -17.38 20.19
C SER A 790 23.92 -16.18 19.58
N ASP A 791 22.76 -16.41 18.95
CA ASP A 791 22.07 -15.44 18.09
C ASP A 791 20.98 -14.67 18.84
N LEU A 792 20.69 -15.08 20.09
CA LEU A 792 19.78 -14.40 21.00
C LEU A 792 20.40 -13.10 21.53
N LYS A 793 19.58 -12.05 21.70
CA LYS A 793 20.00 -10.83 22.42
C LYS A 793 20.11 -11.10 23.91
N GLU A 794 20.86 -10.26 24.61
CA GLU A 794 21.13 -10.47 26.05
C GLU A 794 19.85 -10.45 26.92
N ASN A 795 18.85 -9.65 26.53
CA ASN A 795 17.53 -9.66 27.18
C ASN A 795 16.71 -10.94 26.87
N GLU A 796 16.94 -11.56 25.71
CA GLU A 796 16.27 -12.80 25.28
C GLU A 796 16.91 -14.02 25.97
N LYS A 797 18.25 -14.04 26.11
CA LYS A 797 18.98 -15.00 26.95
C LYS A 797 18.56 -14.89 28.42
N LYS A 798 18.46 -13.67 28.96
CA LYS A 798 17.97 -13.46 30.32
C LYS A 798 16.56 -14.02 30.50
N ALA A 799 15.62 -13.68 29.61
CA ALA A 799 14.25 -14.20 29.69
C ALA A 799 14.18 -15.74 29.59
N LEU A 800 15.08 -16.38 28.83
CA LEU A 800 15.21 -17.84 28.80
C LEU A 800 15.70 -18.41 30.14
N ASN A 801 16.73 -17.82 30.74
CA ASN A 801 17.26 -18.25 32.04
C ASN A 801 16.25 -18.00 33.18
N ASP A 802 15.59 -16.85 33.20
CA ASP A 802 14.53 -16.51 34.16
C ASP A 802 13.35 -17.51 34.05
N LEU A 803 13.00 -17.96 32.83
CA LEU A 803 11.98 -19.00 32.62
C LEU A 803 12.44 -20.38 33.09
N LYS A 804 13.70 -20.78 32.81
CA LYS A 804 14.28 -22.04 33.29
C LYS A 804 14.22 -22.11 34.82
N LEU A 805 14.73 -21.10 35.52
CA LEU A 805 14.75 -21.05 36.98
C LEU A 805 13.33 -21.15 37.58
N LYS A 806 12.34 -20.49 36.95
CA LYS A 806 10.94 -20.57 37.38
C LYS A 806 10.33 -21.96 37.16
N LEU A 807 10.57 -22.56 36.00
CA LEU A 807 10.09 -23.90 35.66
C LEU A 807 10.72 -24.98 36.56
N GLU A 808 12.03 -24.89 36.78
CA GLU A 808 12.77 -25.76 37.70
C GLU A 808 12.23 -25.66 39.13
N SER A 809 12.05 -24.45 39.65
CA SER A 809 11.46 -24.22 40.97
C SER A 809 10.04 -24.80 41.09
N ALA A 810 9.25 -24.77 40.01
CA ALA A 810 7.88 -25.29 40.01
C ALA A 810 7.81 -26.83 39.89
N ILE A 811 8.71 -27.45 39.11
CA ILE A 811 8.85 -28.92 39.04
C ILE A 811 9.34 -29.45 40.38
N LEU A 812 10.45 -28.90 40.91
CA LEU A 812 11.02 -29.33 42.20
C LEU A 812 10.08 -29.07 43.38
N GLY A 813 9.28 -28.01 43.33
CA GLY A 813 8.23 -27.71 44.32
C GLY A 813 6.89 -28.42 44.10
N ASN A 814 6.76 -29.28 43.07
CA ASN A 814 5.52 -29.98 42.69
C ASN A 814 4.28 -29.07 42.51
N ASN A 815 4.50 -27.84 42.04
CA ASN A 815 3.47 -26.79 41.91
C ASN A 815 2.94 -26.62 40.47
N LEU A 816 3.15 -27.61 39.59
CA LEU A 816 2.88 -27.50 38.16
C LEU A 816 1.39 -27.70 37.78
N PHE A 817 0.57 -28.28 38.67
CA PHE A 817 -0.84 -28.56 38.43
C PHE A 817 -1.68 -28.17 39.66
N LYS A 818 -2.85 -27.55 39.44
CA LYS A 818 -3.78 -27.14 40.51
C LYS A 818 -4.84 -28.22 40.74
N LYS A 819 -5.21 -28.46 42.01
CA LYS A 819 -6.29 -29.39 42.39
C LYS A 819 -7.65 -28.67 42.27
N GLU A 820 -8.69 -29.41 41.87
CA GLU A 820 -10.06 -28.90 41.69
C GLU A 820 -10.95 -29.13 42.94
N GLU A 821 -11.99 -28.31 43.11
CA GLU A 821 -13.06 -28.46 44.12
C GLU A 821 -14.45 -28.36 43.47
N GLN A 822 -15.47 -28.99 44.06
CA GLN A 822 -16.87 -28.98 43.58
C GLN A 822 -17.85 -28.33 44.58
N PRO A 823 -18.96 -27.70 44.10
CA PRO A 823 -19.85 -26.88 44.92
C PRO A 823 -21.02 -27.64 45.59
N LYS A 824 -21.71 -26.99 46.55
CA LYS A 824 -22.93 -27.47 47.25
C LYS A 824 -24.01 -26.39 47.36
N GLU A 825 -25.28 -26.81 47.41
CA GLU A 825 -26.46 -25.98 47.74
C GLU A 825 -26.91 -26.12 49.21
N ILE A 826 -27.88 -25.31 49.68
CA ILE A 826 -28.30 -25.18 51.09
C ILE A 826 -29.82 -24.95 51.25
N ALA A 827 -30.52 -25.79 52.05
CA ALA A 827 -31.76 -25.51 52.83
C ALA A 827 -32.45 -26.83 53.31
N LYS A 828 -33.20 -26.97 54.43
CA LYS A 828 -33.26 -26.32 55.77
C LYS A 828 -34.06 -27.30 56.75
N PRO A 829 -34.46 -27.00 58.02
CA PRO A 829 -34.30 -28.00 59.12
C PRO A 829 -35.57 -28.36 59.96
N ALA A 830 -35.44 -29.36 60.87
CA ALA A 830 -36.13 -29.46 62.18
C ALA A 830 -35.51 -30.54 63.10
N GLU A 831 -35.62 -30.40 64.43
CA GLU A 831 -35.34 -31.44 65.46
C GLU A 831 -36.55 -32.43 65.59
N LYS A 832 -36.57 -33.55 66.33
CA LYS A 832 -35.73 -34.14 67.40
C LYS A 832 -36.15 -35.63 67.60
N VAL A 833 -35.25 -36.60 67.87
CA VAL A 833 -35.56 -37.89 68.57
C VAL A 833 -34.31 -38.77 68.78
N GLU A 834 -34.35 -39.58 69.86
CA GLU A 834 -33.50 -40.71 70.27
C GLU A 834 -31.96 -40.56 70.29
N GLU A 835 -31.46 -40.47 71.53
CA GLU A 835 -30.05 -40.29 71.89
C GLU A 835 -29.44 -41.63 72.35
N LYS A 836 -28.46 -42.20 71.62
CA LYS A 836 -27.40 -43.05 72.23
C LYS A 836 -26.22 -43.48 71.33
N GLU A 837 -25.67 -42.58 70.50
CA GLU A 837 -24.29 -42.78 70.02
C GLU A 837 -23.60 -41.46 69.62
N THR A 838 -22.28 -41.42 69.83
CA THR A 838 -21.29 -40.48 69.25
C THR A 838 -21.44 -38.96 69.45
N GLU A 839 -20.49 -38.40 70.21
CA GLU A 839 -20.01 -37.01 70.30
C GLU A 839 -18.48 -37.15 70.56
N ILE A 840 -17.52 -36.23 70.33
CA ILE A 840 -17.43 -34.76 70.18
C ILE A 840 -16.24 -34.45 69.21
N VAL A 841 -15.79 -33.18 69.13
CA VAL A 841 -14.54 -32.65 68.50
C VAL A 841 -14.67 -32.40 66.98
N VAL A 842 -14.78 -31.17 66.45
CA VAL A 842 -13.93 -29.94 66.51
C VAL A 842 -12.73 -29.99 65.53
N GLU A 843 -12.36 -28.80 65.04
CA GLU A 843 -11.11 -28.45 64.33
C GLU A 843 -11.06 -28.63 62.80
N SER A 844 -9.87 -28.43 62.22
CA SER A 844 -9.68 -27.89 60.86
C SER A 844 -8.35 -28.35 60.23
N VAL A 845 -8.15 -28.09 58.92
CA VAL A 845 -6.87 -28.16 58.16
C VAL A 845 -6.40 -29.55 57.64
N LYS A 846 -5.89 -29.57 56.39
CA LYS A 846 -4.96 -30.53 55.69
C LYS A 846 -5.40 -31.90 55.08
N GLN A 847 -5.15 -32.00 53.76
CA GLN A 847 -4.38 -33.00 52.95
C GLN A 847 -4.55 -34.56 53.02
N GLU A 848 -4.54 -35.15 51.80
CA GLU A 848 -3.99 -36.49 51.35
C GLU A 848 -4.67 -37.81 51.74
N GLY A 849 -4.56 -38.93 50.98
CA GLY A 849 -4.01 -39.17 49.61
C GLY A 849 -3.73 -40.66 49.27
N GLU A 850 -3.63 -41.02 47.97
CA GLU A 850 -2.97 -42.25 47.39
C GLU A 850 -3.64 -43.65 47.69
N GLU A 851 -3.35 -44.82 47.08
CA GLU A 851 -2.47 -45.30 45.96
C GLU A 851 -2.88 -46.72 45.43
N LYS A 852 -2.26 -47.24 44.32
CA LYS A 852 -1.48 -48.54 44.24
C LYS A 852 -1.30 -49.20 42.83
N GLU A 853 -0.03 -49.49 42.48
CA GLU A 853 0.55 -50.78 41.91
C GLU A 853 0.11 -51.31 40.50
N GLU A 854 0.79 -52.19 39.70
CA GLU A 854 2.16 -52.78 39.50
C GLU A 854 2.15 -53.64 38.16
N LEU A 855 3.17 -54.26 37.49
CA LEU A 855 4.66 -54.36 37.54
C LEU A 855 5.32 -54.96 36.23
N LYS A 856 6.63 -54.67 36.03
CA LYS A 856 7.82 -55.47 35.52
C LYS A 856 7.98 -56.21 34.16
N VAL A 857 9.22 -56.05 33.60
CA VAL A 857 10.29 -57.01 33.16
C VAL A 857 11.17 -56.28 32.08
N GLU A 858 12.49 -55.98 32.13
CA GLU A 858 13.79 -56.64 32.53
C GLU A 858 14.36 -57.54 31.39
N GLU A 859 15.61 -57.49 30.83
CA GLU A 859 16.97 -56.86 30.99
C GLU A 859 17.43 -56.10 29.68
N GLY A 860 18.66 -55.59 29.41
CA GLY A 860 19.97 -55.39 30.11
C GLY A 860 21.22 -55.30 29.15
N LYS A 861 22.44 -55.03 29.69
CA LYS A 861 23.83 -55.05 29.10
C LYS A 861 24.32 -53.99 28.06
N VAL A 862 25.62 -53.57 27.94
CA VAL A 862 26.81 -53.41 28.86
C VAL A 862 28.05 -52.75 28.13
N GLU A 863 29.10 -52.29 28.88
CA GLU A 863 30.48 -51.81 28.47
C GLU A 863 30.66 -50.41 27.78
N GLY A 864 31.70 -49.55 28.02
CA GLY A 864 32.83 -49.47 29.01
C GLY A 864 33.83 -48.26 28.79
N GLY A 865 34.62 -47.79 29.81
CA GLY A 865 35.68 -46.71 29.78
C GLY A 865 35.32 -45.32 30.42
N GLU A 866 36.09 -44.49 31.18
CA GLU A 866 37.49 -44.36 31.76
C GLU A 866 38.51 -43.44 31.00
N GLU A 867 39.30 -42.45 31.52
CA GLU A 867 39.39 -41.63 32.79
C GLU A 867 39.62 -40.08 32.46
N GLU A 868 40.57 -39.19 32.87
CA GLU A 868 41.81 -39.18 33.72
C GLU A 868 42.24 -37.76 34.29
N LYS A 869 42.78 -37.67 35.54
CA LYS A 869 43.78 -36.70 36.19
C LYS A 869 43.60 -35.16 36.49
N LYS A 870 43.92 -34.80 37.77
CA LYS A 870 44.67 -33.61 38.37
C LYS A 870 44.01 -32.21 38.68
N GLN A 871 44.69 -31.36 39.49
CA GLN A 871 44.14 -30.30 40.40
C GLN A 871 45.15 -29.14 40.77
N GLU A 872 44.71 -27.87 41.01
CA GLU A 872 45.30 -26.70 41.80
C GLU A 872 46.81 -26.27 41.60
N GLU A 873 47.44 -25.13 42.01
CA GLU A 873 47.12 -23.73 42.47
C GLU A 873 48.35 -22.76 42.20
N GLY A 874 48.81 -21.83 43.09
CA GLY A 874 50.07 -21.06 42.85
C GLY A 874 50.61 -19.95 43.81
N SER A 875 51.71 -19.28 43.41
CA SER A 875 52.30 -18.01 43.94
C SER A 875 53.27 -17.33 42.91
N GLU A 876 53.88 -16.19 43.25
CA GLU A 876 54.90 -15.42 42.48
C GLU A 876 54.57 -14.93 41.04
N GLU A 877 55.48 -14.12 40.45
CA GLU A 877 55.47 -13.83 39.00
C GLU A 877 55.75 -15.13 38.21
N LYS A 878 54.66 -15.76 37.77
CA LYS A 878 54.56 -17.03 37.00
C LYS A 878 54.52 -18.30 37.88
N THR A 879 53.56 -19.17 37.53
CA THR A 879 53.58 -20.66 37.58
C THR A 879 53.46 -21.45 38.93
N VAL A 880 52.33 -22.20 39.07
CA VAL A 880 52.19 -23.66 39.43
C VAL A 880 51.87 -24.16 40.89
N GLU A 881 51.08 -25.27 41.00
CA GLU A 881 50.75 -26.32 42.05
C GLU A 881 50.84 -26.00 43.59
N CYS A 882 49.97 -26.43 44.55
CA CYS A 882 48.68 -27.17 44.58
C CYS A 882 48.06 -27.32 46.04
N VAL A 883 46.78 -27.73 46.16
CA VAL A 883 46.06 -28.49 47.26
C VAL A 883 45.20 -27.80 48.37
N LYS A 884 43.93 -28.26 48.49
CA LYS A 884 42.95 -28.11 49.61
C LYS A 884 43.06 -29.10 50.80
N THR A 885 42.67 -28.65 52.00
CA THR A 885 41.79 -29.33 53.00
C THR A 885 41.27 -28.31 54.04
N GLN A 886 40.00 -28.36 54.50
CA GLN A 886 39.51 -28.92 55.80
C GLN A 886 40.28 -28.44 57.06
N GLU A 887 39.65 -28.11 58.20
CA GLU A 887 38.40 -28.65 58.78
C GLU A 887 37.81 -27.76 59.92
N ASN A 888 36.50 -27.87 60.18
CA ASN A 888 35.77 -27.64 61.47
C ASN A 888 35.95 -26.31 62.24
N GLU A 889 35.19 -25.99 63.31
CA GLU A 889 34.13 -26.67 64.09
C GLU A 889 32.77 -25.95 63.85
N GLU A 890 31.57 -26.54 63.97
CA GLU A 890 30.96 -27.25 65.12
C GLU A 890 30.92 -26.37 66.40
N GLU A 891 29.88 -26.32 67.23
CA GLU A 891 28.68 -27.16 67.35
C GLU A 891 27.38 -26.33 67.48
N LYS A 892 26.26 -26.89 66.99
CA LYS A 892 25.07 -27.13 67.83
C LYS A 892 24.14 -28.14 67.16
N LYS A 893 24.31 -29.40 67.56
CA LYS A 893 23.60 -30.59 67.09
C LYS A 893 22.97 -31.29 68.30
N ALA A 894 22.23 -32.37 68.06
CA ALA A 894 21.46 -33.17 69.02
C ALA A 894 20.23 -32.43 69.63
N ASP A 895 19.02 -32.99 69.62
CA ASP A 895 18.46 -34.20 68.96
C ASP A 895 16.98 -33.87 68.60
N LEU A 896 16.35 -34.39 67.53
CA LEU A 896 15.91 -35.78 67.29
C LEU A 896 14.99 -36.29 68.43
N VAL A 897 13.87 -37.00 68.19
CA VAL A 897 13.56 -37.99 67.15
C VAL A 897 12.05 -37.93 66.74
N VAL A 898 11.67 -38.60 65.64
CA VAL A 898 10.30 -38.98 65.19
C VAL A 898 9.41 -37.84 64.65
N VAL A 899 9.29 -37.73 63.32
CA VAL A 899 8.21 -38.38 62.52
C VAL A 899 8.80 -38.71 61.14
N GLU A 900 8.56 -39.92 60.62
CA GLU A 900 8.91 -40.33 59.25
C GLU A 900 7.67 -40.35 58.34
N GLU A 901 7.91 -40.43 57.02
CA GLU A 901 6.91 -40.74 55.97
C GLU A 901 5.67 -39.82 55.83
N LYS A 902 5.83 -38.76 55.05
CA LYS A 902 5.26 -38.72 53.67
C LYS A 902 5.89 -37.59 52.84
N ILE A 903 6.62 -37.96 51.79
CA ILE A 903 7.07 -37.05 50.73
C ILE A 903 6.42 -37.54 49.44
N ALA A 904 5.40 -36.82 48.96
CA ALA A 904 4.77 -37.12 47.69
C ALA A 904 5.81 -37.10 46.55
N GLN A 905 5.76 -38.10 45.67
CA GLN A 905 6.76 -38.24 44.61
C GLN A 905 6.80 -36.98 43.72
N VAL A 906 7.98 -36.38 43.62
CA VAL A 906 8.25 -35.33 42.63
C VAL A 906 8.46 -36.01 41.29
N ASP A 907 7.55 -35.79 40.34
CA ASP A 907 7.74 -36.21 38.94
C ASP A 907 8.89 -35.41 38.33
N ARG A 908 10.08 -36.03 38.27
CA ARG A 908 11.30 -35.47 37.68
C ARG A 908 11.45 -35.83 36.19
N GLU A 909 10.43 -36.42 35.57
CA GLU A 909 10.46 -37.02 34.24
C GLU A 909 9.53 -36.27 33.24
N ILE A 910 8.79 -35.26 33.72
CA ILE A 910 7.94 -34.38 32.90
C ILE A 910 8.67 -33.94 31.63
N SER A 911 8.10 -34.36 30.49
CA SER A 911 8.58 -34.04 29.14
C SER A 911 7.42 -33.57 28.28
N LEU A 912 7.75 -32.90 27.18
CA LEU A 912 6.78 -32.34 26.25
C LEU A 912 7.29 -32.55 24.81
N TRP A 913 6.53 -33.27 24.00
CA TRP A 913 6.94 -33.74 22.67
C TRP A 913 8.30 -34.49 22.68
N GLY A 914 8.56 -35.28 23.72
CA GLY A 914 9.80 -36.05 23.89
C GLY A 914 10.99 -35.25 24.43
N VAL A 915 10.84 -33.94 24.66
CA VAL A 915 11.88 -33.08 25.24
C VAL A 915 11.70 -33.00 26.76
N PRO A 916 12.69 -33.36 27.59
CA PRO A 916 12.63 -33.17 29.04
C PRO A 916 12.47 -31.69 29.42
N LEU A 917 11.58 -31.37 30.36
CA LEU A 917 11.33 -29.98 30.78
C LEU A 917 12.16 -29.52 31.98
N LEU A 918 12.80 -30.44 32.72
CA LEU A 918 13.66 -30.12 33.87
C LEU A 918 15.01 -29.54 33.41
N PRO A 919 15.30 -28.24 33.63
CA PRO A 919 16.47 -27.59 33.01
C PRO A 919 17.83 -28.11 33.49
N SER A 920 17.92 -28.56 34.73
CA SER A 920 19.13 -29.20 35.29
C SER A 920 19.51 -30.54 34.65
N LYS A 921 18.61 -31.18 33.89
CA LYS A 921 18.97 -32.33 33.03
C LYS A 921 19.72 -31.92 31.75
N GLY A 922 19.88 -30.61 31.47
CA GLY A 922 20.83 -30.08 30.48
C GLY A 922 20.55 -30.40 29.00
N ALA A 923 19.35 -30.86 28.65
CA ALA A 923 19.04 -31.31 27.30
C ALA A 923 18.92 -30.13 26.30
N GLU A 924 19.66 -30.18 25.19
CA GLU A 924 19.72 -29.11 24.17
C GLU A 924 18.34 -28.69 23.63
N GLY A 925 17.41 -29.65 23.53
CA GLY A 925 16.05 -29.41 23.03
C GLY A 925 15.17 -28.59 23.96
N THR A 926 15.46 -28.57 25.27
CA THR A 926 14.67 -27.84 26.27
C THR A 926 14.68 -26.34 25.97
N ASP A 927 15.83 -25.80 25.55
CA ASP A 927 15.98 -24.39 25.21
C ASP A 927 15.17 -24.00 23.97
N VAL A 928 15.25 -24.80 22.90
CA VAL A 928 14.50 -24.56 21.66
C VAL A 928 12.99 -24.66 21.90
N LEU A 929 12.56 -25.58 22.77
CA LEU A 929 11.16 -25.71 23.17
C LEU A 929 10.68 -24.52 24.03
N LEU A 930 11.41 -24.13 25.07
CA LEU A 930 11.06 -22.97 25.91
C LEU A 930 11.07 -21.65 25.12
N LEU A 931 11.97 -21.51 24.15
CA LEU A 931 11.97 -20.38 23.22
C LEU A 931 10.67 -20.26 22.41
N LYS A 932 9.98 -21.37 22.08
CA LYS A 932 8.66 -21.29 21.42
C LYS A 932 7.61 -20.59 22.30
N PHE A 933 7.54 -20.95 23.59
CA PHE A 933 6.63 -20.34 24.55
C PHE A 933 6.96 -18.86 24.80
N LEU A 934 8.24 -18.53 24.98
CA LEU A 934 8.71 -17.14 25.10
C LEU A 934 8.35 -16.31 23.86
N ARG A 935 8.63 -16.82 22.66
CA ARG A 935 8.30 -16.17 21.38
C ARG A 935 6.80 -15.95 21.20
N ALA A 936 5.97 -16.91 21.61
CA ALA A 936 4.51 -16.80 21.59
C ALA A 936 3.94 -15.82 22.64
N ARG A 937 4.78 -15.29 23.54
CA ARG A 937 4.43 -14.32 24.59
C ARG A 937 5.41 -13.14 24.66
N GLU A 938 6.08 -12.82 23.55
CA GLU A 938 6.96 -11.64 23.39
C GLU A 938 8.06 -11.56 24.47
N PHE A 939 8.64 -12.71 24.84
CA PHE A 939 9.64 -12.92 25.89
C PHE A 939 9.20 -12.52 27.31
N LYS A 940 7.90 -12.38 27.57
CA LYS A 940 7.36 -12.22 28.92
C LYS A 940 7.38 -13.55 29.67
N VAL A 941 8.33 -13.68 30.60
CA VAL A 941 8.60 -14.90 31.37
C VAL A 941 7.35 -15.45 32.08
N ASN A 942 6.56 -14.59 32.71
CA ASN A 942 5.36 -15.01 33.45
C ASN A 942 4.26 -15.53 32.51
N ASP A 943 3.91 -14.78 31.48
CA ASP A 943 2.92 -15.14 30.46
C ASP A 943 3.31 -16.43 29.72
N ALA A 944 4.61 -16.63 29.45
CA ALA A 944 5.17 -17.83 28.81
C ALA A 944 5.10 -19.05 29.73
N TYR A 945 5.42 -18.88 31.01
CA TYR A 945 5.26 -19.92 32.03
C TYR A 945 3.79 -20.33 32.20
N GLU A 946 2.87 -19.37 32.29
CA GLU A 946 1.42 -19.63 32.42
C GLU A 946 0.86 -20.33 31.18
N MET A 947 1.38 -20.02 29.98
CA MET A 947 1.05 -20.76 28.76
C MET A 947 1.53 -22.21 28.83
N LEU A 948 2.76 -22.46 29.31
CA LEU A 948 3.31 -23.81 29.47
C LEU A 948 2.53 -24.64 30.50
N GLU A 949 2.21 -24.06 31.67
CA GLU A 949 1.36 -24.67 32.72
C GLU A 949 0.01 -25.14 32.13
N LYS A 950 -0.68 -24.24 31.40
CA LYS A 950 -1.95 -24.54 30.74
C LYS A 950 -1.83 -25.57 29.61
N THR A 951 -0.76 -25.54 28.82
CA THR A 951 -0.52 -26.54 27.77
C THR A 951 -0.36 -27.94 28.38
N LEU A 952 0.40 -28.08 29.47
CA LEU A 952 0.63 -29.38 30.13
C LEU A 952 -0.66 -29.92 30.75
N GLN A 953 -1.45 -29.08 31.41
CA GLN A 953 -2.78 -29.45 31.91
C GLN A 953 -3.71 -29.88 30.75
N TRP A 954 -3.80 -29.07 29.68
CA TRP A 954 -4.62 -29.40 28.52
C TRP A 954 -4.22 -30.71 27.83
N ARG A 955 -2.91 -31.02 27.72
CA ARG A 955 -2.46 -32.30 27.14
C ARG A 955 -2.98 -33.49 27.95
N LYS A 956 -2.97 -33.39 29.28
CA LYS A 956 -3.52 -34.40 30.19
C LYS A 956 -5.04 -34.54 30.01
N ASP A 957 -5.77 -33.43 30.04
CA ASP A 957 -7.25 -33.41 29.94
C ASP A 957 -7.75 -33.92 28.57
N PHE A 958 -7.06 -33.50 27.50
CA PHE A 958 -7.37 -33.87 26.12
C PHE A 958 -6.79 -35.25 25.74
N LYS A 959 -5.97 -35.88 26.59
CA LYS A 959 -5.20 -37.09 26.28
C LYS A 959 -4.42 -36.93 24.97
N ALA A 960 -3.65 -35.85 24.86
CA ALA A 960 -2.92 -35.49 23.65
C ALA A 960 -1.76 -36.45 23.36
N ASP A 961 -1.10 -36.98 24.39
CA ASP A 961 0.10 -37.81 24.23
C ASP A 961 -0.21 -39.23 23.72
N SER A 962 -1.39 -39.77 24.02
CA SER A 962 -1.87 -41.06 23.49
C SER A 962 -2.68 -40.94 22.19
N ILE A 963 -2.90 -39.72 21.67
CA ILE A 963 -3.83 -39.48 20.55
C ILE A 963 -3.36 -40.13 19.24
N LEU A 964 -2.08 -40.46 19.13
CA LEU A 964 -1.42 -40.99 17.94
C LEU A 964 -1.91 -42.40 17.56
N ASP A 965 -2.22 -43.20 18.59
CA ASP A 965 -2.60 -44.62 18.53
C ASP A 965 -4.13 -44.83 18.48
N GLU A 966 -4.91 -43.75 18.58
CA GLU A 966 -6.38 -43.80 18.50
C GLU A 966 -6.87 -44.06 17.08
N ASP A 967 -7.65 -45.14 16.88
CA ASP A 967 -8.50 -45.27 15.70
C ASP A 967 -9.73 -44.37 15.85
N LEU A 968 -9.89 -43.46 14.90
CA LEU A 968 -10.97 -42.47 14.84
C LEU A 968 -12.00 -42.79 13.74
N GLY A 969 -11.93 -44.00 13.15
CA GLY A 969 -12.98 -44.64 12.36
C GLY A 969 -13.38 -43.96 11.05
N THR A 970 -12.69 -42.91 10.62
CA THR A 970 -12.93 -42.22 9.34
C THR A 970 -11.61 -41.74 8.74
N ASP A 971 -11.28 -42.25 7.56
CA ASP A 971 -10.23 -41.63 6.77
C ASP A 971 -10.68 -40.24 6.30
N LEU A 972 -9.97 -39.22 6.80
CA LEU A 972 -10.11 -37.82 6.43
C LEU A 972 -8.88 -37.32 5.66
N SER A 973 -8.05 -38.21 5.10
CA SER A 973 -6.97 -37.88 4.18
C SER A 973 -7.37 -36.96 3.01
N PRO A 974 -8.61 -36.99 2.45
CA PRO A 974 -9.04 -36.02 1.44
C PRO A 974 -9.19 -34.58 1.98
N VAL A 975 -9.26 -34.41 3.30
CA VAL A 975 -9.45 -33.14 4.00
C VAL A 975 -8.11 -32.55 4.44
N ALA A 976 -7.20 -33.36 4.98
CA ALA A 976 -5.82 -32.93 5.24
C ALA A 976 -4.84 -34.12 5.36
N TYR A 977 -3.59 -33.91 4.93
CA TYR A 977 -2.53 -34.93 4.95
C TYR A 977 -1.12 -34.30 5.02
N MET A 978 -0.14 -35.07 5.48
CA MET A 978 1.28 -34.70 5.44
C MET A 978 1.93 -35.28 4.17
N SER A 979 2.61 -34.46 3.35
CA SER A 979 3.41 -34.99 2.23
C SER A 979 4.51 -34.01 1.81
N GLY A 980 5.76 -34.48 1.88
CA GLY A 980 6.92 -33.73 1.41
C GLY A 980 7.53 -32.76 2.41
N VAL A 981 8.61 -32.13 1.96
CA VAL A 981 9.42 -31.14 2.71
C VAL A 981 9.64 -29.89 1.86
N ASP A 982 9.77 -28.75 2.52
CA ASP A 982 10.09 -27.48 1.86
C ASP A 982 11.62 -27.27 1.71
N ARG A 983 12.04 -26.16 1.09
CA ARG A 983 13.45 -25.82 0.81
C ARG A 983 14.27 -25.51 2.08
N GLU A 984 13.61 -25.29 3.20
CA GLU A 984 14.19 -25.05 4.51
C GLU A 984 14.09 -26.31 5.40
N GLY A 985 13.53 -27.41 4.87
CA GLY A 985 13.41 -28.73 5.50
C GLY A 985 12.06 -29.01 6.18
N HIS A 986 11.16 -28.02 6.26
CA HIS A 986 9.91 -28.14 7.04
C HIS A 986 8.97 -29.21 6.44
N PRO A 987 8.49 -30.19 7.23
CA PRO A 987 7.46 -31.12 6.76
C PRO A 987 6.16 -30.39 6.39
N ILE A 988 5.57 -30.76 5.25
CA ILE A 988 4.45 -30.02 4.65
C ILE A 988 3.10 -30.67 5.00
N CYS A 989 2.20 -29.86 5.56
CA CYS A 989 0.82 -30.21 5.87
C CYS A 989 -0.14 -29.57 4.85
N TYR A 990 -0.81 -30.37 4.02
CA TYR A 990 -1.86 -29.91 3.10
C TYR A 990 -3.23 -30.00 3.77
N ASN A 991 -4.02 -28.92 3.71
CA ASN A 991 -5.37 -28.80 4.25
C ASN A 991 -6.29 -28.40 3.08
N ILE A 992 -7.16 -29.31 2.60
CA ILE A 992 -8.00 -29.15 1.41
C ILE A 992 -9.45 -28.91 1.82
N PHE A 993 -9.83 -27.65 1.97
CA PHE A 993 -11.16 -27.26 2.45
C PHE A 993 -12.27 -27.55 1.41
N GLY A 994 -11.93 -27.68 0.13
CA GLY A 994 -12.87 -28.05 -0.94
C GLY A 994 -13.47 -29.45 -0.82
N ALA A 995 -12.78 -30.39 -0.16
CA ALA A 995 -13.33 -31.73 0.09
C ALA A 995 -14.61 -31.69 0.95
N LEU A 996 -14.71 -30.68 1.83
CA LEU A 996 -15.85 -30.47 2.72
C LEU A 996 -17.06 -29.82 2.03
N ASP A 997 -17.00 -29.60 0.71
CA ASP A 997 -18.18 -29.23 -0.06
C ASP A 997 -19.13 -30.43 -0.28
N ASN A 998 -18.59 -31.65 -0.39
CA ASN A 998 -19.37 -32.89 -0.47
C ASN A 998 -20.31 -33.03 0.75
N GLU A 999 -21.63 -33.10 0.50
CA GLU A 999 -22.63 -33.19 1.56
C GLU A 999 -22.56 -34.47 2.39
N GLU A 1000 -22.18 -35.60 1.79
CA GLU A 1000 -22.07 -36.88 2.50
C GLU A 1000 -20.92 -36.83 3.49
N LEU A 1001 -19.73 -36.41 3.03
CA LEU A 1001 -18.57 -36.21 3.90
C LEU A 1001 -18.87 -35.15 4.98
N TYR A 1002 -19.50 -34.03 4.61
CA TYR A 1002 -19.89 -32.99 5.56
C TYR A 1002 -20.83 -33.50 6.67
N LYS A 1003 -21.84 -34.32 6.33
CA LYS A 1003 -22.78 -34.93 7.30
C LYS A 1003 -22.13 -36.09 8.09
N LYS A 1004 -21.13 -36.77 7.51
CA LYS A 1004 -20.30 -37.76 8.22
C LYS A 1004 -19.39 -37.10 9.26
N THR A 1005 -18.79 -35.96 8.95
CA THR A 1005 -17.77 -35.29 9.80
C THR A 1005 -18.32 -34.24 10.77
N PHE A 1006 -19.42 -33.53 10.45
CA PHE A 1006 -19.92 -32.41 11.29
C PHE A 1006 -21.40 -32.54 11.72
N GLY A 1007 -22.09 -33.62 11.31
CA GLY A 1007 -23.54 -33.75 11.45
C GLY A 1007 -24.09 -33.93 12.87
N THR A 1008 -23.24 -34.27 13.85
CA THR A 1008 -23.60 -34.38 15.28
C THR A 1008 -22.45 -33.85 16.15
N GLU A 1009 -22.64 -33.74 17.46
CA GLU A 1009 -21.62 -33.23 18.40
C GLU A 1009 -20.41 -34.16 18.48
N GLU A 1010 -20.66 -35.47 18.65
CA GLU A 1010 -19.63 -36.50 18.79
C GLU A 1010 -18.72 -36.54 17.54
N LYS A 1011 -19.33 -36.37 16.35
CA LYS A 1011 -18.60 -36.27 15.07
C LYS A 1011 -17.68 -35.04 15.02
N ARG A 1012 -18.11 -33.89 15.56
CA ARG A 1012 -17.25 -32.69 15.66
C ARG A 1012 -16.09 -32.90 16.63
N GLU A 1013 -16.30 -33.62 17.73
CA GLU A 1013 -15.21 -33.98 18.66
C GLU A 1013 -14.23 -34.98 18.02
N VAL A 1014 -14.70 -36.00 17.32
CA VAL A 1014 -13.86 -36.95 16.57
C VAL A 1014 -13.04 -36.21 15.49
N PHE A 1015 -13.65 -35.26 14.77
CA PHE A 1015 -12.91 -34.39 13.83
C PHE A 1015 -11.83 -33.56 14.52
N LEU A 1016 -12.10 -33.02 15.71
CA LEU A 1016 -11.10 -32.29 16.50
C LEU A 1016 -9.96 -33.21 16.93
N ARG A 1017 -10.25 -34.39 17.51
CA ARG A 1017 -9.21 -35.38 17.87
C ARG A 1017 -8.35 -35.74 16.67
N TRP A 1018 -8.96 -36.04 15.52
CA TRP A 1018 -8.23 -36.34 14.29
C TRP A 1018 -7.35 -35.17 13.82
N ARG A 1019 -7.85 -33.92 13.90
CA ARG A 1019 -7.06 -32.75 13.49
C ARG A 1019 -5.87 -32.47 14.42
N PHE A 1020 -5.93 -32.89 15.68
CA PHE A 1020 -4.80 -32.86 16.59
C PHE A 1020 -3.88 -34.07 16.42
N GLN A 1021 -4.41 -35.27 16.15
CA GLN A 1021 -3.61 -36.43 15.75
C GLN A 1021 -2.74 -36.13 14.52
N LEU A 1022 -3.29 -35.47 13.50
CA LEU A 1022 -2.52 -35.02 12.33
C LEU A 1022 -1.43 -33.98 12.68
N MET A 1023 -1.65 -33.17 13.71
CA MET A 1023 -0.67 -32.20 14.20
C MET A 1023 0.48 -32.91 14.94
N GLU A 1024 0.19 -33.82 15.86
CA GLU A 1024 1.19 -34.63 16.58
C GLU A 1024 1.99 -35.52 15.61
N LYS A 1025 1.34 -36.14 14.61
CA LYS A 1025 2.00 -36.88 13.50
C LYS A 1025 2.89 -35.99 12.61
N GLY A 1026 2.71 -34.67 12.67
CA GLY A 1026 3.63 -33.68 12.12
C GLY A 1026 4.79 -33.36 13.07
N ILE A 1027 4.51 -33.22 14.37
CA ILE A 1027 5.52 -32.89 15.40
C ILE A 1027 6.54 -34.02 15.60
N GLN A 1028 6.13 -35.29 15.48
CA GLN A 1028 7.05 -36.44 15.46
C GLN A 1028 8.12 -36.40 14.34
N LYS A 1029 7.99 -35.49 13.36
CA LYS A 1029 8.95 -35.30 12.26
C LYS A 1029 9.86 -34.09 12.43
N LEU A 1030 9.87 -33.50 13.64
CA LEU A 1030 10.63 -32.31 13.97
C LEU A 1030 11.86 -32.66 14.82
N ASP A 1031 12.94 -31.92 14.62
CA ASP A 1031 14.14 -31.97 15.46
C ASP A 1031 14.22 -30.69 16.31
N PHE A 1032 14.16 -30.85 17.63
CA PHE A 1032 14.25 -29.75 18.59
C PHE A 1032 15.69 -29.37 18.96
N LYS A 1033 16.73 -30.00 18.41
CA LYS A 1033 18.13 -29.60 18.63
C LYS A 1033 18.40 -28.18 18.12
N ALA A 1034 19.48 -27.57 18.60
CA ALA A 1034 19.92 -26.26 18.14
C ALA A 1034 20.24 -26.28 16.63
N GLY A 1035 19.44 -25.55 15.83
CA GLY A 1035 19.52 -25.57 14.36
C GLY A 1035 18.67 -26.65 13.67
N GLY A 1036 18.02 -27.53 14.43
CA GLY A 1036 17.08 -28.54 13.91
C GLY A 1036 15.76 -27.94 13.40
N VAL A 1037 15.11 -28.65 12.47
CA VAL A 1037 13.82 -28.25 11.88
C VAL A 1037 12.71 -28.49 12.88
N ASN A 1038 12.25 -27.43 13.56
CA ASN A 1038 11.27 -27.51 14.65
C ASN A 1038 9.91 -26.88 14.34
N SER A 1039 9.53 -26.69 13.07
CA SER A 1039 8.23 -26.16 12.67
C SER A 1039 7.73 -26.72 11.32
N LEU A 1040 6.43 -26.57 11.04
CA LEU A 1040 5.76 -27.13 9.86
C LEU A 1040 5.40 -26.07 8.82
N LEU A 1041 5.38 -26.45 7.54
CA LEU A 1041 4.79 -25.63 6.47
C LEU A 1041 3.32 -26.04 6.26
N GLN A 1042 2.37 -25.12 6.50
CA GLN A 1042 0.94 -25.38 6.29
C GLN A 1042 0.47 -24.80 4.95
N ILE A 1043 0.00 -25.67 4.05
CA ILE A 1043 -0.66 -25.30 2.80
C ILE A 1043 -2.17 -25.46 3.00
N ASN A 1044 -2.93 -24.42 2.64
CA ASN A 1044 -4.37 -24.35 2.85
C ASN A 1044 -5.07 -24.10 1.51
N ASP A 1045 -5.61 -25.14 0.88
CA ASP A 1045 -6.35 -25.02 -0.38
C ASP A 1045 -7.81 -24.63 -0.14
N LEU A 1046 -8.16 -23.44 -0.61
CA LEU A 1046 -9.49 -22.86 -0.52
C LEU A 1046 -10.29 -23.00 -1.83
N LYS A 1047 -9.79 -23.75 -2.82
CA LYS A 1047 -10.52 -24.13 -4.04
C LYS A 1047 -11.84 -24.80 -3.66
N ASN A 1048 -12.95 -24.26 -4.16
CA ASN A 1048 -14.31 -24.73 -3.85
C ASN A 1048 -14.60 -24.82 -2.33
N SER A 1049 -13.89 -24.08 -1.49
CA SER A 1049 -14.12 -24.11 -0.05
C SER A 1049 -15.56 -23.65 0.28
N PRO A 1050 -16.29 -24.39 1.13
CA PRO A 1050 -17.68 -24.07 1.43
C PRO A 1050 -17.78 -22.70 2.13
N GLY A 1051 -18.69 -21.86 1.62
CA GLY A 1051 -18.90 -20.51 2.12
C GLY A 1051 -19.48 -20.44 3.54
N PRO A 1052 -19.72 -19.22 4.07
CA PRO A 1052 -20.15 -19.01 5.45
C PRO A 1052 -21.51 -19.65 5.82
N SER A 1053 -22.27 -20.19 4.87
CA SER A 1053 -23.49 -20.96 5.12
C SER A 1053 -23.26 -22.24 5.94
N LYS A 1054 -22.14 -22.95 5.78
CA LYS A 1054 -21.87 -24.23 6.48
C LYS A 1054 -21.47 -24.03 7.96
N LYS A 1055 -22.45 -23.69 8.81
CA LYS A 1055 -22.31 -23.33 10.24
C LYS A 1055 -21.41 -24.27 11.05
N GLU A 1056 -21.64 -25.58 11.00
CA GLU A 1056 -20.99 -26.54 11.92
C GLU A 1056 -19.48 -26.68 11.68
N LEU A 1057 -19.04 -26.52 10.43
CA LEU A 1057 -17.61 -26.42 10.09
C LEU A 1057 -16.99 -25.17 10.69
N ARG A 1058 -17.67 -24.00 10.64
CA ARG A 1058 -17.16 -22.77 11.27
C ARG A 1058 -17.00 -22.91 12.78
N VAL A 1059 -17.89 -23.66 13.44
CA VAL A 1059 -17.77 -23.98 14.88
C VAL A 1059 -16.54 -24.86 15.14
N ALA A 1060 -16.42 -25.98 14.42
CA ALA A 1060 -15.29 -26.91 14.56
C ALA A 1060 -13.94 -26.23 14.25
N THR A 1061 -13.83 -25.49 13.14
CA THR A 1061 -12.61 -24.75 12.79
C THR A 1061 -12.28 -23.67 13.81
N LYS A 1062 -13.26 -22.93 14.36
CA LYS A 1062 -12.98 -21.94 15.41
C LYS A 1062 -12.39 -22.59 16.66
N ARG A 1063 -12.95 -23.73 17.09
CA ARG A 1063 -12.46 -24.49 18.25
C ARG A 1063 -11.05 -25.06 18.00
N ALA A 1064 -10.80 -25.62 16.82
CA ALA A 1064 -9.48 -26.10 16.41
C ALA A 1064 -8.41 -24.98 16.40
N VAL A 1065 -8.76 -23.79 15.87
CA VAL A 1065 -7.81 -22.65 15.81
C VAL A 1065 -7.47 -22.13 17.20
N GLY A 1066 -8.44 -22.00 18.12
CA GLY A 1066 -8.18 -21.62 19.51
C GLY A 1066 -7.23 -22.61 20.20
N LEU A 1067 -7.58 -23.90 20.18
CA LEU A 1067 -6.75 -24.95 20.77
C LEU A 1067 -5.33 -25.04 20.17
N LEU A 1068 -5.15 -24.72 18.89
CA LEU A 1068 -3.81 -24.57 18.27
C LEU A 1068 -3.06 -23.33 18.75
N GLN A 1069 -3.74 -22.19 18.94
CA GLN A 1069 -3.12 -20.94 19.44
C GLN A 1069 -2.73 -21.01 20.92
N ASP A 1070 -3.52 -21.73 21.71
CA ASP A 1070 -3.32 -21.86 23.16
C ASP A 1070 -2.26 -22.91 23.51
N ASN A 1071 -2.19 -24.04 22.77
CA ASN A 1071 -1.37 -25.19 23.17
C ASN A 1071 -0.19 -25.52 22.23
N TYR A 1072 -0.13 -24.94 21.02
CA TYR A 1072 0.90 -25.24 20.00
C TYR A 1072 1.69 -23.99 19.57
N PRO A 1073 2.39 -23.31 20.49
CA PRO A 1073 3.14 -22.09 20.20
C PRO A 1073 4.24 -22.34 19.16
N GLU A 1074 4.31 -21.49 18.13
CA GLU A 1074 5.42 -21.46 17.17
C GLU A 1074 5.76 -22.80 16.47
N PHE A 1075 4.76 -23.68 16.29
CA PHE A 1075 4.89 -24.92 15.51
C PHE A 1075 4.67 -24.77 14.00
N VAL A 1076 4.37 -23.57 13.51
CA VAL A 1076 4.17 -23.30 12.08
C VAL A 1076 5.19 -22.27 11.61
N ALA A 1077 5.98 -22.66 10.61
CA ALA A 1077 6.92 -21.78 9.90
C ALA A 1077 6.14 -20.73 9.09
N ARG A 1078 5.22 -21.21 8.24
CA ARG A 1078 4.41 -20.39 7.32
C ARG A 1078 3.04 -21.03 7.07
N ASN A 1079 2.04 -20.20 6.82
CA ASN A 1079 0.69 -20.58 6.37
C ASN A 1079 0.49 -20.03 4.94
N ILE A 1080 0.46 -20.91 3.93
CA ILE A 1080 0.25 -20.55 2.53
C ILE A 1080 -1.17 -20.92 2.10
N PHE A 1081 -2.05 -19.92 1.97
CA PHE A 1081 -3.39 -20.08 1.43
C PHE A 1081 -3.36 -20.05 -0.10
N ILE A 1082 -3.93 -21.06 -0.75
CA ILE A 1082 -3.93 -21.24 -2.21
C ILE A 1082 -5.36 -21.35 -2.78
N ASN A 1083 -5.48 -21.11 -4.10
CA ASN A 1083 -6.74 -20.98 -4.85
C ASN A 1083 -7.77 -20.02 -4.21
N VAL A 1084 -7.28 -19.00 -3.52
CA VAL A 1084 -8.04 -18.17 -2.57
C VAL A 1084 -9.25 -17.49 -3.24
N PRO A 1085 -10.49 -17.77 -2.79
CA PRO A 1085 -11.71 -17.09 -3.28
C PRO A 1085 -11.72 -15.60 -2.98
N PHE A 1086 -12.50 -14.82 -3.75
CA PHE A 1086 -12.61 -13.37 -3.55
C PHE A 1086 -13.07 -13.00 -2.12
N TRP A 1087 -14.04 -13.74 -1.56
CA TRP A 1087 -14.54 -13.48 -0.21
C TRP A 1087 -13.47 -13.67 0.89
N PHE A 1088 -12.49 -14.57 0.69
CA PHE A 1088 -11.42 -14.78 1.66
C PHE A 1088 -10.47 -13.57 1.70
N TYR A 1089 -10.32 -12.80 0.61
CA TYR A 1089 -9.54 -11.56 0.66
C TYR A 1089 -10.18 -10.50 1.58
N ALA A 1090 -11.52 -10.43 1.64
CA ALA A 1090 -12.22 -9.60 2.61
C ALA A 1090 -12.08 -10.16 4.04
N PHE A 1091 -12.30 -11.47 4.23
CA PHE A 1091 -12.16 -12.14 5.53
C PHE A 1091 -10.74 -12.00 6.13
N ASN A 1092 -9.70 -12.18 5.32
CA ASN A 1092 -8.32 -11.99 5.74
C ASN A 1092 -7.98 -10.51 6.00
N ALA A 1093 -8.61 -9.56 5.29
CA ALA A 1093 -8.47 -8.14 5.59
C ALA A 1093 -9.15 -7.76 6.92
N LEU A 1094 -10.29 -8.38 7.26
CA LEU A 1094 -10.99 -8.22 8.54
C LEU A 1094 -10.26 -8.90 9.70
N LEU A 1095 -9.68 -10.09 9.51
CA LEU A 1095 -8.93 -10.77 10.57
C LEU A 1095 -7.53 -10.19 10.78
N SER A 1096 -6.88 -9.69 9.72
CA SER A 1096 -5.49 -9.18 9.77
C SER A 1096 -5.23 -8.21 10.93
N PRO A 1097 -6.05 -7.17 11.21
CA PRO A 1097 -5.87 -6.28 12.36
C PRO A 1097 -5.59 -7.01 13.69
N PHE A 1098 -6.29 -8.11 13.96
CA PHE A 1098 -6.22 -8.88 15.20
C PHE A 1098 -5.06 -9.89 15.27
N LEU A 1099 -4.31 -10.08 14.18
CA LEU A 1099 -3.12 -10.94 14.15
C LEU A 1099 -1.87 -10.13 14.51
N THR A 1100 -0.98 -10.67 15.34
CA THR A 1100 0.30 -10.00 15.66
C THR A 1100 1.17 -9.84 14.40
N GLN A 1101 2.16 -8.94 14.43
CA GLN A 1101 3.10 -8.80 13.30
C GLN A 1101 3.82 -10.13 12.99
N ARG A 1102 4.09 -10.93 14.04
CA ARG A 1102 4.67 -12.29 13.97
C ARG A 1102 3.74 -13.30 13.28
N THR A 1103 2.43 -13.27 13.57
CA THR A 1103 1.46 -14.13 12.87
C THR A 1103 1.25 -13.66 11.43
N LYS A 1104 1.20 -12.34 11.19
CA LYS A 1104 1.08 -11.74 9.85
C LYS A 1104 2.25 -12.12 8.92
N SER A 1105 3.50 -12.07 9.39
CA SER A 1105 4.69 -12.37 8.57
C SER A 1105 4.78 -13.83 8.12
N LYS A 1106 4.07 -14.74 8.81
CA LYS A 1106 3.96 -16.15 8.45
C LYS A 1106 2.89 -16.42 7.38
N PHE A 1107 2.01 -15.48 7.06
CA PHE A 1107 0.88 -15.71 6.14
C PHE A 1107 1.22 -15.32 4.68
N VAL A 1108 0.92 -16.22 3.74
CA VAL A 1108 1.09 -16.04 2.30
C VAL A 1108 -0.22 -16.40 1.60
N VAL A 1109 -0.67 -15.59 0.62
CA VAL A 1109 -2.02 -15.73 0.04
C VAL A 1109 -1.98 -15.68 -1.50
N ALA A 1110 -2.37 -16.77 -2.18
CA ALA A 1110 -2.28 -16.95 -3.63
C ALA A 1110 -3.64 -17.14 -4.31
N ARG A 1111 -3.93 -16.29 -5.32
CA ARG A 1111 -5.05 -16.48 -6.26
C ARG A 1111 -4.83 -17.74 -7.12
N PRO A 1112 -5.88 -18.40 -7.64
CA PRO A 1112 -5.76 -19.61 -8.46
C PRO A 1112 -4.69 -19.52 -9.57
N GLY A 1113 -4.73 -18.47 -10.40
CA GLY A 1113 -3.73 -18.23 -11.46
C GLY A 1113 -2.31 -17.82 -11.00
N LYS A 1114 -1.95 -18.08 -9.73
CA LYS A 1114 -0.62 -17.85 -9.15
C LYS A 1114 -0.11 -18.97 -8.24
N VAL A 1115 -0.89 -20.02 -7.96
CA VAL A 1115 -0.55 -21.06 -6.96
C VAL A 1115 0.84 -21.65 -7.17
N THR A 1116 1.13 -22.24 -8.33
CA THR A 1116 2.43 -22.86 -8.63
C THR A 1116 3.60 -21.89 -8.46
N VAL A 1117 3.44 -20.64 -8.93
CA VAL A 1117 4.46 -19.58 -8.87
C VAL A 1117 4.70 -19.07 -7.45
N THR A 1118 3.74 -19.26 -6.54
CA THR A 1118 3.92 -19.01 -5.10
C THR A 1118 4.61 -20.20 -4.42
N LEU A 1119 4.11 -21.42 -4.63
CA LEU A 1119 4.64 -22.62 -3.96
C LEU A 1119 6.11 -22.88 -4.29
N LEU A 1120 6.52 -22.71 -5.56
CA LEU A 1120 7.91 -22.89 -6.03
C LEU A 1120 8.96 -22.05 -5.29
N ARG A 1121 8.55 -20.98 -4.60
CA ARG A 1121 9.44 -20.11 -3.80
C ARG A 1121 9.87 -20.78 -2.50
N TYR A 1122 9.04 -21.68 -1.97
CA TYR A 1122 9.20 -22.30 -0.66
C TYR A 1122 9.47 -23.79 -0.78
N ILE A 1123 8.90 -24.47 -1.77
CA ILE A 1123 8.96 -25.93 -1.94
C ILE A 1123 9.74 -26.28 -3.22
N PRO A 1124 10.55 -27.36 -3.25
CA PRO A 1124 11.06 -27.96 -4.49
C PRO A 1124 9.91 -28.34 -5.45
N VAL A 1125 10.11 -28.31 -6.77
CA VAL A 1125 9.03 -28.65 -7.72
C VAL A 1125 8.71 -30.14 -7.72
N GLU A 1126 9.73 -30.97 -7.50
CA GLU A 1126 9.70 -32.40 -7.21
C GLU A 1126 8.93 -32.76 -5.93
N GLU A 1127 8.74 -31.80 -5.00
CA GLU A 1127 7.98 -31.96 -3.76
C GLU A 1127 6.57 -31.35 -3.80
N ILE A 1128 6.24 -30.55 -4.83
CA ILE A 1128 4.89 -30.00 -5.03
C ILE A 1128 4.02 -31.04 -5.77
N PRO A 1129 2.83 -31.41 -5.26
CA PRO A 1129 1.86 -32.27 -5.96
C PRO A 1129 1.49 -31.79 -7.36
N ILE A 1130 1.31 -32.72 -8.31
CA ILE A 1130 0.96 -32.42 -9.70
C ILE A 1130 -0.27 -31.50 -9.86
N GLN A 1131 -1.25 -31.62 -8.96
CA GLN A 1131 -2.48 -30.81 -8.97
C GLN A 1131 -2.26 -29.31 -8.70
N TYR A 1132 -1.09 -28.95 -8.15
CA TYR A 1132 -0.66 -27.56 -7.95
C TYR A 1132 0.42 -27.13 -8.95
N GLY A 1133 0.70 -27.95 -9.98
CA GLY A 1133 1.64 -27.68 -11.06
C GLY A 1133 3.10 -28.08 -10.79
N GLY A 1134 3.35 -28.84 -9.73
CA GLY A 1134 4.65 -29.48 -9.46
C GLY A 1134 4.80 -30.82 -10.18
N LEU A 1135 5.75 -31.65 -9.73
CA LEU A 1135 6.06 -32.97 -10.31
C LEU A 1135 5.80 -34.14 -9.35
N LYS A 1136 5.46 -33.89 -8.07
CA LYS A 1136 5.23 -34.97 -7.08
C LYS A 1136 3.96 -35.75 -7.39
N ARG A 1137 4.09 -37.07 -7.46
CA ARG A 1137 2.98 -38.03 -7.61
C ARG A 1137 2.98 -39.00 -6.43
N ASP A 1138 1.79 -39.48 -6.08
CA ASP A 1138 1.63 -40.47 -5.02
C ASP A 1138 2.03 -41.86 -5.55
N ASN A 1139 2.73 -42.65 -4.73
CA ASN A 1139 3.29 -43.97 -5.10
C ASN A 1139 4.21 -43.94 -6.35
N ASP A 1140 5.03 -42.90 -6.49
CA ASP A 1140 5.92 -42.69 -7.64
C ASP A 1140 7.24 -43.48 -7.53
N PHE A 1141 7.26 -44.71 -8.06
CA PHE A 1141 8.49 -45.52 -8.16
C PHE A 1141 9.39 -45.16 -9.37
N GLU A 1142 9.03 -44.12 -10.14
CA GLU A 1142 9.79 -43.75 -11.35
C GLU A 1142 10.83 -42.65 -11.14
N PHE A 1143 10.75 -41.88 -10.04
CA PHE A 1143 11.81 -40.92 -9.67
C PHE A 1143 12.02 -40.89 -8.15
N SER A 1144 13.20 -41.31 -7.71
CA SER A 1144 13.73 -41.11 -6.36
C SER A 1144 14.31 -39.69 -6.19
N ILE A 1145 14.80 -39.40 -4.99
CA ILE A 1145 15.56 -38.18 -4.67
C ILE A 1145 16.96 -38.21 -5.32
N GLU A 1146 17.48 -39.40 -5.63
CA GLU A 1146 18.82 -39.64 -6.16
C GLU A 1146 18.89 -39.55 -7.70
N ASP A 1147 17.76 -39.67 -8.41
CA ASP A 1147 17.64 -39.66 -9.87
C ASP A 1147 17.93 -38.28 -10.53
N GLY A 1148 18.39 -37.29 -9.77
CA GLY A 1148 18.89 -36.00 -10.28
C GLY A 1148 17.91 -34.82 -10.17
N GLY A 1149 18.49 -33.61 -10.04
CA GLY A 1149 17.75 -32.37 -9.80
C GLY A 1149 17.00 -31.83 -11.03
N VAL A 1150 15.91 -31.10 -10.78
CA VAL A 1150 15.02 -30.58 -11.83
C VAL A 1150 15.64 -29.38 -12.56
N SER A 1151 15.74 -29.48 -13.88
CA SER A 1151 16.30 -28.46 -14.78
C SER A 1151 15.28 -27.38 -15.17
N GLU A 1152 15.77 -26.16 -15.45
CA GLU A 1152 14.96 -24.99 -15.84
C GLU A 1152 15.31 -24.50 -17.26
N LEU A 1153 14.28 -24.17 -18.05
CA LEU A 1153 14.43 -23.52 -19.36
C LEU A 1153 13.45 -22.34 -19.49
N ILE A 1154 13.92 -21.20 -20.00
CA ILE A 1154 13.11 -19.99 -20.18
C ILE A 1154 12.83 -19.74 -21.66
N ILE A 1155 11.57 -19.91 -22.07
CA ILE A 1155 11.11 -19.68 -23.44
C ILE A 1155 10.70 -18.22 -23.59
N LYS A 1156 11.19 -17.55 -24.63
CA LYS A 1156 10.88 -16.14 -24.93
C LYS A 1156 9.47 -16.02 -25.48
N ALA A 1157 8.93 -14.81 -25.53
CA ALA A 1157 7.64 -14.56 -26.19
C ALA A 1157 7.78 -14.79 -27.71
N GLY A 1158 6.87 -15.57 -28.31
CA GLY A 1158 6.92 -15.88 -29.74
C GLY A 1158 8.08 -16.75 -30.20
N SER A 1159 8.73 -17.52 -29.31
CA SER A 1159 9.79 -18.48 -29.69
C SER A 1159 9.41 -19.92 -29.38
N LYS A 1160 10.02 -20.85 -30.13
CA LYS A 1160 10.18 -22.25 -29.72
C LYS A 1160 11.56 -22.46 -29.12
N GLU A 1161 11.66 -23.37 -28.16
CA GLU A 1161 12.93 -23.90 -27.64
C GLU A 1161 12.78 -25.44 -27.55
N THR A 1162 13.90 -26.15 -27.55
CA THR A 1162 13.96 -27.63 -27.58
C THR A 1162 14.84 -28.16 -26.47
N ILE A 1163 14.37 -29.17 -25.74
CA ILE A 1163 15.17 -29.96 -24.80
C ILE A 1163 15.61 -31.23 -25.53
N GLU A 1164 16.91 -31.46 -25.64
CA GLU A 1164 17.47 -32.68 -26.24
C GLU A 1164 18.04 -33.60 -25.16
N ILE A 1165 17.74 -34.90 -25.25
CA ILE A 1165 18.18 -35.93 -24.31
C ILE A 1165 18.83 -37.06 -25.12
N SER A 1166 20.16 -37.17 -25.04
CA SER A 1166 20.95 -38.13 -25.83
C SER A 1166 20.84 -39.56 -25.33
N MET A 1167 20.81 -40.52 -26.25
CA MET A 1167 20.50 -41.94 -26.02
C MET A 1167 21.52 -42.83 -26.73
N ALA A 1168 22.71 -42.99 -26.14
CA ALA A 1168 23.82 -43.72 -26.75
C ALA A 1168 23.67 -45.25 -26.73
N GLU A 1169 22.97 -45.80 -25.73
CA GLU A 1169 22.82 -47.25 -25.53
C GLU A 1169 21.44 -47.76 -25.99
N VAL A 1170 21.44 -48.87 -26.73
CA VAL A 1170 20.24 -49.53 -27.28
C VAL A 1170 19.48 -50.29 -26.20
N GLY A 1171 18.15 -50.35 -26.30
CA GLY A 1171 17.29 -51.07 -25.37
C GLY A 1171 17.01 -50.33 -24.06
N THR A 1172 17.49 -49.10 -23.93
CA THR A 1172 17.33 -48.25 -22.74
C THR A 1172 15.95 -47.61 -22.72
N THR A 1173 15.30 -47.61 -21.56
CA THR A 1173 14.02 -46.91 -21.35
C THR A 1173 14.27 -45.53 -20.75
N PHE A 1174 13.94 -44.48 -21.49
CA PHE A 1174 13.99 -43.09 -21.06
C PHE A 1174 12.64 -42.67 -20.50
N ILE A 1175 12.66 -41.88 -19.44
CA ILE A 1175 11.46 -41.41 -18.74
C ILE A 1175 11.65 -39.94 -18.39
N TRP A 1176 10.67 -39.08 -18.66
CA TRP A 1176 10.73 -37.66 -18.36
C TRP A 1176 9.46 -37.12 -17.73
N ASP A 1177 9.65 -36.11 -16.89
CA ASP A 1177 8.62 -35.23 -16.32
C ASP A 1177 8.85 -33.81 -16.84
N LEU A 1178 7.80 -33.13 -17.33
CA LEU A 1178 7.89 -31.74 -17.81
C LEU A 1178 6.65 -30.92 -17.43
N THR A 1179 6.87 -29.71 -16.91
CA THR A 1179 5.82 -28.73 -16.63
C THR A 1179 6.22 -27.33 -17.11
N VAL A 1180 5.24 -26.53 -17.54
CA VAL A 1180 5.43 -25.12 -17.96
C VAL A 1180 4.51 -24.24 -17.13
N LEU A 1181 5.04 -23.15 -16.57
CA LEU A 1181 4.28 -22.34 -15.60
C LEU A 1181 3.14 -21.55 -16.28
N GLY A 1182 1.94 -22.14 -16.23
CA GLY A 1182 0.73 -21.65 -16.89
C GLY A 1182 0.80 -21.82 -18.40
N TRP A 1183 0.81 -23.08 -18.89
CA TRP A 1183 0.91 -23.41 -20.31
C TRP A 1183 -0.09 -22.63 -21.17
N GLU A 1184 0.39 -21.97 -22.22
CA GLU A 1184 -0.41 -21.44 -23.34
C GLU A 1184 0.45 -21.64 -24.61
N VAL A 1185 0.85 -22.88 -24.84
CA VAL A 1185 1.98 -23.25 -25.73
C VAL A 1185 1.65 -24.49 -26.56
N SER A 1186 2.35 -24.69 -27.67
CA SER A 1186 2.34 -25.99 -28.38
C SER A 1186 3.43 -26.90 -27.80
N TYR A 1187 3.17 -28.19 -27.67
CA TYR A 1187 4.10 -29.19 -27.13
C TYR A 1187 4.15 -30.44 -28.03
N LYS A 1188 5.35 -30.91 -28.36
CA LYS A 1188 5.61 -32.06 -29.25
C LYS A 1188 6.81 -32.86 -28.71
N GLU A 1189 6.78 -34.18 -28.86
CA GLU A 1189 7.85 -35.08 -28.43
C GLU A 1189 8.26 -36.00 -29.60
N GLU A 1190 9.56 -36.11 -29.87
CA GLU A 1190 10.11 -36.89 -30.99
C GLU A 1190 11.37 -37.65 -30.56
N PHE A 1191 11.61 -38.83 -31.14
CA PHE A 1191 12.88 -39.53 -31.09
C PHE A 1191 13.55 -39.44 -32.46
N ILE A 1192 14.78 -38.94 -32.50
CA ILE A 1192 15.60 -38.82 -33.69
C ILE A 1192 16.76 -39.83 -33.57
N PRO A 1193 16.81 -40.88 -34.40
CA PRO A 1193 17.94 -41.81 -34.46
C PRO A 1193 19.28 -41.12 -34.78
N THR A 1194 20.38 -41.77 -34.40
CA THR A 1194 21.74 -41.34 -34.79
C THR A 1194 22.12 -41.86 -36.18
N ASP A 1195 21.52 -42.98 -36.64
CA ASP A 1195 21.63 -43.43 -38.02
C ASP A 1195 20.70 -42.61 -38.91
N GLU A 1196 21.23 -42.08 -40.01
CA GLU A 1196 20.49 -41.23 -40.95
C GLU A 1196 19.64 -42.04 -41.95
N GLY A 1197 19.81 -43.37 -41.99
CA GLY A 1197 18.88 -44.27 -42.67
C GLY A 1197 17.55 -44.48 -41.92
N SER A 1198 17.50 -44.12 -40.63
CA SER A 1198 16.34 -44.37 -39.75
C SER A 1198 15.43 -43.16 -39.59
N TYR A 1199 14.11 -43.41 -39.62
CA TYR A 1199 13.11 -42.35 -39.58
C TYR A 1199 12.91 -41.76 -38.17
N THR A 1200 12.72 -40.43 -38.09
CA THR A 1200 12.30 -39.77 -36.85
C THR A 1200 10.93 -40.28 -36.38
N ILE A 1201 10.87 -40.77 -35.15
CA ILE A 1201 9.66 -41.33 -34.54
C ILE A 1201 8.94 -40.25 -33.73
N ILE A 1202 7.71 -39.91 -34.11
CA ILE A 1202 6.88 -38.96 -33.35
C ILE A 1202 6.31 -39.67 -32.13
N VAL A 1203 6.89 -39.43 -30.95
CA VAL A 1203 6.45 -39.99 -29.66
C VAL A 1203 5.14 -39.34 -29.21
N GLN A 1204 5.01 -38.02 -29.36
CA GLN A 1204 3.75 -37.30 -29.15
C GLN A 1204 3.57 -36.18 -30.19
N LYS A 1205 2.46 -36.26 -30.94
CA LYS A 1205 2.06 -35.25 -31.93
C LYS A 1205 1.82 -33.89 -31.26
N ALA A 1206 2.09 -32.82 -32.00
CA ALA A 1206 2.00 -31.45 -31.49
C ALA A 1206 0.61 -31.11 -30.92
N LYS A 1207 0.53 -30.92 -29.60
CA LYS A 1207 -0.68 -30.61 -28.84
C LYS A 1207 -0.61 -29.18 -28.30
N LYS A 1208 -1.72 -28.43 -28.40
CA LYS A 1208 -1.87 -27.16 -27.68
C LYS A 1208 -2.22 -27.42 -26.22
N MET A 1209 -1.36 -26.97 -25.31
CA MET A 1209 -1.47 -27.17 -23.87
C MET A 1209 -2.16 -25.96 -23.23
N GLY A 1210 -3.27 -26.19 -22.54
CA GLY A 1210 -4.09 -25.15 -21.90
C GLY A 1210 -3.60 -24.69 -20.53
N SER A 1211 -4.09 -23.53 -20.05
CA SER A 1211 -3.62 -22.87 -18.80
C SER A 1211 -3.78 -23.69 -17.52
N ASN A 1212 -4.62 -24.72 -17.57
CA ASN A 1212 -4.99 -25.57 -16.45
C ASN A 1212 -4.46 -27.01 -16.62
N GLU A 1213 -3.63 -27.27 -17.63
CA GLU A 1213 -3.00 -28.59 -17.79
C GLU A 1213 -1.86 -28.79 -16.79
N GLY A 1214 -1.77 -30.02 -16.28
CA GLY A 1214 -0.76 -30.43 -15.31
C GLY A 1214 0.61 -30.73 -15.94
N PRO A 1215 1.53 -31.30 -15.15
CA PRO A 1215 2.79 -31.83 -15.69
C PRO A 1215 2.53 -33.03 -16.60
N VAL A 1216 3.29 -33.13 -17.69
CA VAL A 1216 3.35 -34.33 -18.53
C VAL A 1216 4.38 -35.28 -17.93
N ARG A 1217 4.07 -36.58 -17.95
CA ARG A 1217 5.07 -37.66 -17.91
C ARG A 1217 4.93 -38.48 -19.18
N ASN A 1218 6.04 -38.85 -19.79
CA ASN A 1218 6.05 -39.86 -20.84
C ASN A 1218 7.33 -40.70 -20.78
N THR A 1219 7.36 -41.80 -21.53
CA THR A 1219 8.50 -42.71 -21.62
C THR A 1219 8.68 -43.22 -23.05
N PHE A 1220 9.93 -43.50 -23.41
CA PHE A 1220 10.29 -44.09 -24.69
C PHE A 1220 11.46 -45.06 -24.53
N ARG A 1221 11.36 -46.24 -25.14
CA ARG A 1221 12.46 -47.22 -25.20
C ARG A 1221 13.01 -47.27 -26.61
N ASN A 1222 14.32 -47.16 -26.77
CA ASN A 1222 14.95 -47.20 -28.09
C ASN A 1222 15.36 -48.59 -28.55
N ASN A 1223 15.22 -48.81 -29.86
CA ASN A 1223 15.74 -49.99 -30.56
C ASN A 1223 17.09 -49.71 -31.27
N GLU A 1224 17.54 -48.45 -31.26
CA GLU A 1224 18.76 -47.94 -31.92
C GLU A 1224 19.28 -46.69 -31.16
N PRO A 1225 20.55 -46.27 -31.31
CA PRO A 1225 21.04 -45.04 -30.69
C PRO A 1225 20.36 -43.79 -31.28
N GLY A 1226 20.19 -42.72 -30.49
CA GLY A 1226 19.53 -41.49 -30.95
C GLY A 1226 19.42 -40.40 -29.88
N LYS A 1227 18.41 -39.53 -30.00
CA LYS A 1227 18.02 -38.54 -28.97
C LYS A 1227 16.51 -38.33 -28.90
N ILE A 1228 15.97 -38.12 -27.70
CA ILE A 1228 14.63 -37.55 -27.51
C ILE A 1228 14.71 -36.03 -27.62
N VAL A 1229 13.76 -35.42 -28.34
CA VAL A 1229 13.62 -33.97 -28.51
C VAL A 1229 12.23 -33.54 -28.05
N LEU A 1230 12.16 -32.78 -26.96
CA LEU A 1230 10.94 -32.19 -26.43
C LEU A 1230 10.85 -30.74 -26.93
N THR A 1231 9.94 -30.47 -27.86
CA THR A 1231 9.75 -29.13 -28.46
C THR A 1231 8.62 -28.38 -27.78
N ILE A 1232 8.89 -27.17 -27.31
CA ILE A 1232 7.90 -26.29 -26.68
C ILE A 1232 7.85 -24.95 -27.42
N GLU A 1233 6.69 -24.59 -27.96
CA GLU A 1233 6.46 -23.37 -28.76
C GLU A 1233 5.55 -22.38 -28.03
N ASN A 1234 6.12 -21.25 -27.59
CA ASN A 1234 5.41 -20.22 -26.86
C ASN A 1234 4.83 -19.15 -27.79
N ASN A 1235 3.64 -19.43 -28.31
CA ASN A 1235 2.85 -18.49 -29.11
C ASN A 1235 2.26 -17.30 -28.33
N SER A 1236 2.59 -17.15 -27.03
CA SER A 1236 2.11 -16.03 -26.20
C SER A 1236 3.09 -14.85 -26.15
N SER A 1237 2.57 -13.65 -25.88
CA SER A 1237 3.35 -12.40 -25.76
C SER A 1237 4.16 -12.27 -24.45
N LYS A 1238 4.26 -13.33 -23.64
CA LYS A 1238 4.95 -13.35 -22.35
C LYS A 1238 5.95 -14.51 -22.32
N LYS A 1239 7.12 -14.33 -21.70
CA LYS A 1239 8.06 -15.44 -21.49
C LYS A 1239 7.41 -16.52 -20.61
N LYS A 1240 7.68 -17.79 -20.90
CA LYS A 1240 7.25 -18.96 -20.12
C LYS A 1240 8.47 -19.61 -19.47
N LYS A 1241 8.27 -20.31 -18.36
CA LYS A 1241 9.30 -21.07 -17.64
C LYS A 1241 8.92 -22.54 -17.67
N VAL A 1242 9.83 -23.39 -18.14
CA VAL A 1242 9.75 -24.85 -18.14
C VAL A 1242 10.56 -25.37 -16.95
N LEU A 1243 10.06 -26.43 -16.32
CA LEU A 1243 10.76 -27.22 -15.31
C LEU A 1243 10.67 -28.69 -15.74
N TYR A 1244 11.78 -29.41 -15.82
CA TYR A 1244 11.83 -30.78 -16.31
C TYR A 1244 12.91 -31.63 -15.64
N ARG A 1245 12.65 -32.93 -15.50
CA ARG A 1245 13.63 -33.96 -15.09
C ARG A 1245 13.47 -35.18 -15.98
N TYR A 1246 14.55 -35.94 -16.17
CA TYR A 1246 14.53 -37.17 -16.93
C TYR A 1246 15.51 -38.18 -16.34
N LYS A 1247 15.28 -39.47 -16.58
CA LYS A 1247 16.24 -40.53 -16.22
C LYS A 1247 16.25 -41.68 -17.22
N THR A 1248 17.25 -42.53 -17.07
CA THR A 1248 17.50 -43.72 -17.88
C THR A 1248 17.40 -44.99 -17.05
N LYS A 1249 16.49 -45.89 -17.42
CA LYS A 1249 16.47 -47.27 -16.95
C LYS A 1249 17.08 -48.16 -18.02
N LYS A 1250 18.25 -48.73 -17.76
CA LYS A 1250 18.69 -49.93 -18.50
C LYS A 1250 17.75 -51.07 -18.11
N SER A 1251 17.37 -51.94 -19.05
CA SER A 1251 16.66 -53.17 -18.68
C SER A 1251 17.67 -54.15 -18.11
N GLU A 1252 17.59 -54.41 -16.80
CA GLU A 1252 18.10 -55.68 -16.27
C GLU A 1252 17.38 -56.83 -16.99
N SER A 1253 18.12 -57.87 -17.32
CA SER A 1253 17.56 -59.11 -17.88
C SER A 1253 16.78 -59.86 -16.80
N PHE A 1254 15.57 -60.30 -17.14
CA PHE A 1254 14.95 -61.45 -16.49
C PHE A 1254 15.79 -62.72 -16.72
#